data_AF-A0A356HVE1-F1
#
_entry.id   AF-A0A356HVE1-F1
#
_cell.length_a   1.000
_cell.length_b   1.000
_cell.length_c   1.000
_cell.angle_alpha   90.00
_cell.angle_beta   90.00
_cell.angle_gamma   90.00
#
_symmetry.space_group_name_H-M   'P 1'
#
loop_
_entity.id
_entity.type
_entity.pdbx_description
1 polymer ?
#
loop_
_entity_poly.entity_id
_entity_poly.type
_entity_poly.pdbx_seq_one_letter_code
_entity_poly.pdbx_strand_id
1 'polypeptide(L)'
;DIGNRLGQVVDVAKAMAEGNLSKRVPVAKVDEIGVMAEEFNIMANCLQESYSSLERKVADRTMLLQLANDELERRGMELEFINDELRKASELKNRFLATVSHELRTPLNSVIGFAELLKGQAVGSLNEKQKEYAGYINNSGKHLLQLINNILDLSKIEAGKVELMKEDFALTPLLNDVVNTITSLANTKRLTIEVKTEDAGYINADRGKLKQVLLNLLSNAVKFNKDDGRIDIEAVTKDENLHVSVKDTGIGIKPEDVERIWLEFEQVDDSITRHFEGTGLGLAVTMKLVELHGGRIWVESEYGKGSAFKFTIPTKQIVVPVKTLPERMVISDEIPLILVVEDNLELRELIASYIKEAGYEVARAGDGNEALRLAKTLKPFAITLDLMLPEKNGWEVLRELKEDPATADIPVIIVSAANGLKDGFSFGASDYLTKPVDKESLLASLKKLSLTTKVKRGSYTVLVVDDDPKAVELLAQILQGEGFGVIKAYGGEEGVTLAMKGSPDLVILDLMMPEVSGFEVLERLRNWHDTKDIPVIIYTAKDITSEDRARLGNEISKVVKKGFIMECLLEEVRKVEMFYPARAKMVDPLTNTFNRRYFKNRILQEISRGERYGHLFSMEMIYIDNFDAYRKKYGSIKGDEAIKKLAAGIQECTRKSDCLVRYGDFTFVLLLPQIPKTSARFVGEKIRLKIERVLTWDHERFTASVGIVSFPADGKGENELIEKALNEMEDAVKAGGNRVLLAGGA
;
A
#
# COMPACT_ATOMS: atom_id res chain seq x y z
N ASP A 1 -63.82 -20.52 88.31
CA ASP A 1 -64.36 -20.88 86.99
C ASP A 1 -63.73 -20.10 85.83
N ILE A 2 -63.47 -18.79 86.00
CA ILE A 2 -62.78 -17.94 84.99
C ILE A 2 -61.39 -18.47 84.57
N GLY A 3 -60.53 -18.84 85.53
CA GLY A 3 -59.16 -19.29 85.23
C GLY A 3 -59.06 -20.59 84.41
N ASN A 4 -60.04 -21.49 84.55
CA ASN A 4 -60.09 -22.73 83.76
C ASN A 4 -60.45 -22.45 82.30
N ARG A 5 -61.41 -21.54 82.06
CA ARG A 5 -61.81 -21.13 80.71
C ARG A 5 -60.72 -20.29 80.01
N LEU A 6 -60.01 -19.44 80.74
CA LEU A 6 -58.85 -18.71 80.20
C LEU A 6 -57.69 -19.66 79.84
N GLY A 7 -57.45 -20.67 80.68
CA GLY A 7 -56.47 -21.74 80.40
C GLY A 7 -56.78 -22.48 79.10
N GLN A 8 -58.06 -22.80 78.85
CA GLN A 8 -58.49 -23.43 77.60
C GLN A 8 -58.22 -22.55 76.36
N VAL A 9 -58.41 -21.23 76.44
CA VAL A 9 -58.04 -20.31 75.35
C VAL A 9 -56.53 -20.36 75.09
N VAL A 10 -55.70 -20.32 76.15
CA VAL A 10 -54.24 -20.36 76.04
C VAL A 10 -53.75 -21.67 75.44
N ASP A 11 -54.34 -22.81 75.85
CA ASP A 11 -53.97 -24.13 75.34
C ASP A 11 -54.30 -24.29 73.85
N VAL A 12 -55.45 -23.76 73.40
CA VAL A 12 -55.80 -23.73 71.98
C VAL A 12 -54.90 -22.77 71.21
N ALA A 13 -54.58 -21.60 71.77
CA ALA A 13 -53.67 -20.64 71.14
C ALA A 13 -52.24 -21.21 70.97
N LYS A 14 -51.72 -21.94 71.97
CA LYS A 14 -50.45 -22.67 71.84
C LYS A 14 -50.51 -23.73 70.75
N ALA A 15 -51.57 -24.53 70.71
CA ALA A 15 -51.74 -25.54 69.67
C ALA A 15 -51.82 -24.92 68.27
N MET A 16 -52.42 -23.73 68.11
CA MET A 16 -52.42 -23.00 66.86
C MET A 16 -51.03 -22.44 66.49
N ALA A 17 -50.27 -21.93 67.46
CA ALA A 17 -48.90 -21.49 67.24
C ALA A 17 -47.98 -22.65 66.81
N GLU A 18 -48.30 -23.87 67.24
CA GLU A 18 -47.66 -25.12 66.81
C GLU A 18 -48.20 -25.65 65.45
N GLY A 19 -49.11 -24.92 64.80
CA GLY A 19 -49.64 -25.24 63.46
C GLY A 19 -50.96 -26.01 63.44
N ASN A 20 -51.54 -26.35 64.59
CA ASN A 20 -52.83 -27.05 64.65
C ASN A 20 -54.01 -26.07 64.67
N LEU A 21 -54.38 -25.59 63.48
CA LEU A 21 -55.49 -24.67 63.27
C LEU A 21 -56.89 -25.31 63.39
N SER A 22 -57.00 -26.61 63.70
CA SER A 22 -58.28 -27.32 63.81
C SER A 22 -58.89 -27.30 65.21
N LYS A 23 -58.11 -26.95 66.24
CA LYS A 23 -58.61 -26.83 67.62
C LYS A 23 -59.48 -25.58 67.78
N ARG A 24 -60.53 -25.69 68.59
CA ARG A 24 -61.45 -24.61 68.91
C ARG A 24 -61.59 -24.45 70.41
N VAL A 25 -61.76 -23.22 70.87
CA VAL A 25 -62.09 -22.93 72.27
C VAL A 25 -63.58 -23.22 72.48
N PRO A 26 -63.98 -24.02 73.46
CA PRO A 26 -65.40 -24.26 73.75
C PRO A 26 -66.08 -22.98 74.29
N VAL A 27 -67.17 -22.57 73.66
CA VAL A 27 -67.97 -21.39 74.08
C VAL A 27 -69.13 -21.86 74.96
N ALA A 28 -69.06 -21.57 76.26
CA ALA A 28 -70.04 -22.08 77.25
C ALA A 28 -71.02 -21.04 77.78
N LYS A 29 -70.70 -19.73 77.70
CA LYS A 29 -71.53 -18.60 78.18
C LYS A 29 -71.29 -17.35 77.33
N VAL A 30 -72.29 -16.47 77.23
CA VAL A 30 -72.18 -15.15 76.58
C VAL A 30 -71.66 -14.11 77.59
N ASP A 31 -70.43 -14.31 78.06
CA ASP A 31 -69.66 -13.36 78.87
C ASP A 31 -68.43 -12.88 78.09
N GLU A 32 -67.66 -11.91 78.61
CA GLU A 32 -66.51 -11.31 77.91
C GLU A 32 -65.47 -12.36 77.45
N ILE A 33 -65.31 -13.45 78.20
CA ILE A 33 -64.42 -14.57 77.87
C ILE A 33 -65.03 -15.44 76.77
N GLY A 34 -66.34 -15.66 76.81
CA GLY A 34 -67.09 -16.32 75.74
C GLY A 34 -67.03 -15.58 74.41
N VAL A 35 -67.20 -14.25 74.41
CA VAL A 35 -67.03 -13.41 73.22
C VAL A 35 -65.61 -13.47 72.70
N MET A 36 -64.60 -13.40 73.58
CA MET A 36 -63.20 -13.54 73.19
C MET A 36 -62.90 -14.93 72.58
N ALA A 37 -63.46 -16.00 73.14
CA ALA A 37 -63.33 -17.36 72.62
C ALA A 37 -64.01 -17.53 71.24
N GLU A 38 -65.16 -16.88 71.04
CA GLU A 38 -65.89 -16.85 69.76
C GLU A 38 -65.10 -16.10 68.69
N GLU A 39 -64.62 -14.88 68.98
CA GLU A 39 -63.76 -14.09 68.09
C GLU A 39 -62.44 -14.81 67.77
N PHE A 40 -61.85 -15.50 68.75
CA PHE A 40 -60.65 -16.31 68.55
C PHE A 40 -60.91 -17.51 67.62
N ASN A 41 -62.06 -18.17 67.76
CA ASN A 41 -62.47 -19.25 66.86
C ASN A 41 -62.77 -18.74 65.43
N ILE A 42 -63.36 -17.54 65.30
CA ILE A 42 -63.57 -16.87 64.00
C ILE A 42 -62.20 -16.60 63.34
N MET A 43 -61.25 -16.03 64.09
CA MET A 43 -59.90 -15.80 63.60
C MET A 43 -59.21 -17.10 63.18
N ALA A 44 -59.37 -18.18 63.97
CA ALA A 44 -58.83 -19.50 63.64
C ALA A 44 -59.41 -20.06 62.34
N ASN A 45 -60.73 -19.93 62.13
CA ASN A 45 -61.39 -20.31 60.88
C ASN A 45 -60.86 -19.48 59.69
N CYS A 46 -60.80 -18.15 59.81
CA CYS A 46 -60.30 -17.28 58.75
C CYS A 46 -58.83 -17.59 58.41
N LEU A 47 -58.00 -17.91 59.41
CA LEU A 47 -56.60 -18.28 59.20
C LEU A 47 -56.50 -19.63 58.49
N GLN A 48 -57.30 -20.62 58.90
CA GLN A 48 -57.35 -21.93 58.28
C GLN A 48 -57.81 -21.85 56.81
N GLU A 49 -58.85 -21.06 56.52
CA GLU A 49 -59.32 -20.80 55.16
C GLU A 49 -58.27 -20.09 54.30
N SER A 50 -57.60 -19.08 54.88
CA SER A 50 -56.53 -18.34 54.20
C SER A 50 -55.34 -19.25 53.88
N TYR A 51 -54.94 -20.12 54.81
CA TYR A 51 -53.84 -21.06 54.62
C TYR A 51 -54.19 -22.09 53.53
N SER A 52 -55.38 -22.69 53.58
CA SER A 52 -55.84 -23.61 52.52
C SER A 52 -56.05 -22.93 51.16
N SER A 53 -56.37 -21.63 51.13
CA SER A 53 -56.40 -20.85 49.89
C SER A 53 -54.98 -20.59 49.37
N LEU A 54 -54.04 -20.26 50.26
CA LEU A 54 -52.65 -20.02 49.91
C LEU A 54 -51.97 -21.29 49.40
N GLU A 55 -52.17 -22.44 50.06
CA GLU A 55 -51.65 -23.73 49.59
C GLU A 55 -52.17 -24.09 48.20
N ARG A 56 -53.46 -23.86 47.93
CA ARG A 56 -54.02 -24.03 46.58
C ARG A 56 -53.35 -23.10 45.58
N LYS A 57 -53.23 -21.80 45.89
CA LYS A 57 -52.54 -20.83 45.01
C LYS A 57 -51.08 -21.20 44.77
N VAL A 58 -50.35 -21.69 45.77
CA VAL A 58 -48.96 -22.14 45.64
C VAL A 58 -48.88 -23.38 44.76
N ALA A 59 -49.76 -24.36 44.96
CA ALA A 59 -49.82 -25.56 44.12
C ALA A 59 -50.14 -25.20 42.65
N ASP A 60 -51.16 -24.37 42.42
CA ASP A 60 -51.53 -23.89 41.09
C ASP A 60 -50.39 -23.12 40.43
N ARG A 61 -49.72 -22.21 41.17
CA ARG A 61 -48.58 -21.44 40.66
C ARG A 61 -47.39 -22.33 40.34
N THR A 62 -47.10 -23.33 41.19
CA THR A 62 -46.01 -24.28 40.97
C THR A 62 -46.27 -25.12 39.72
N MET A 63 -47.51 -25.58 39.52
CA MET A 63 -47.90 -26.30 38.30
C MET A 63 -47.78 -25.42 37.05
N LEU A 64 -48.23 -24.17 37.10
CA LEU A 64 -48.07 -23.21 36.00
C LEU A 64 -46.60 -22.93 35.67
N LEU A 65 -45.76 -22.77 36.70
CA LEU A 65 -44.31 -22.57 36.52
C LEU A 65 -43.65 -23.79 35.88
N GLN A 66 -44.03 -25.00 36.29
CA GLN A 66 -43.51 -26.22 35.68
C GLN A 66 -43.88 -26.29 34.19
N LEU A 67 -45.16 -26.06 33.86
CA LEU A 67 -45.62 -26.03 32.47
C LEU A 67 -44.90 -24.95 31.64
N ALA A 68 -44.68 -23.77 32.22
CA ALA A 68 -43.94 -22.70 31.55
C ALA A 68 -42.46 -23.05 31.35
N ASN A 69 -41.82 -23.71 32.32
CA ASN A 69 -40.44 -24.16 32.22
C ASN A 69 -40.28 -25.24 31.16
N ASP A 70 -41.18 -26.23 31.13
CA ASP A 70 -41.17 -27.30 30.12
C ASP A 70 -41.34 -26.71 28.69
N GLU A 71 -42.22 -25.72 28.52
CA GLU A 71 -42.38 -25.02 27.23
C GLU A 71 -41.16 -24.17 26.87
N LEU A 72 -40.49 -23.54 27.84
CA LEU A 72 -39.24 -22.81 27.62
C LEU A 72 -38.10 -23.74 27.19
N GLU A 73 -37.96 -24.90 27.83
CA GLU A 73 -36.97 -25.90 27.46
C GLU A 73 -37.23 -26.43 26.04
N ARG A 74 -38.49 -26.72 25.70
CA ARG A 74 -38.87 -27.15 24.35
C ARG A 74 -38.51 -26.10 23.30
N ARG A 75 -38.82 -24.82 23.55
CA ARG A 75 -38.43 -23.72 22.66
C ARG A 75 -36.92 -23.53 22.59
N GLY A 76 -36.21 -23.73 23.70
CA GLY A 76 -34.75 -23.68 23.74
C GLY A 76 -34.11 -24.71 22.80
N MET A 77 -34.59 -25.96 22.85
CA MET A 77 -34.12 -27.02 21.96
C MET A 77 -34.47 -26.75 20.49
N GLU A 78 -35.68 -26.25 20.21
CA GLU A 78 -36.10 -25.90 18.85
C GLU A 78 -35.23 -24.77 18.26
N LEU A 79 -34.95 -23.74 19.06
CA LEU A 79 -34.06 -22.64 18.68
C LEU A 79 -32.64 -23.12 18.41
N GLU A 80 -32.10 -24.00 19.26
CA GLU A 80 -30.75 -24.55 19.08
C GLU A 80 -30.66 -25.38 17.79
N PHE A 81 -31.67 -26.21 17.50
CA PHE A 81 -31.76 -26.96 16.26
C PHE A 81 -31.81 -26.05 15.03
N ILE A 82 -32.68 -25.03 15.04
CA ILE A 82 -32.79 -24.06 13.95
C ILE A 82 -31.48 -23.29 13.76
N ASN A 83 -30.80 -22.91 14.85
CA ASN A 83 -29.54 -22.17 14.77
C ASN A 83 -28.39 -23.03 14.21
N ASP A 84 -28.33 -24.32 14.54
CA ASP A 84 -27.33 -25.22 13.97
C ASP A 84 -27.57 -25.47 12.46
N GLU A 85 -28.82 -25.65 12.04
CA GLU A 85 -29.18 -25.73 10.62
C GLU A 85 -28.83 -24.44 9.87
N LEU A 86 -29.11 -23.28 10.47
CA LEU A 86 -28.75 -21.98 9.91
C LEU A 86 -27.23 -21.82 9.78
N ARG A 87 -26.45 -22.27 10.78
CA ARG A 87 -25.00 -22.22 10.76
C ARG A 87 -24.43 -23.12 9.65
N LYS A 88 -24.92 -24.36 9.53
CA LYS A 88 -24.54 -25.28 8.45
C LYS A 88 -24.86 -24.70 7.08
N ALA A 89 -26.05 -24.12 6.91
CA ALA A 89 -26.44 -23.45 5.67
C ALA A 89 -25.52 -22.27 5.34
N SER A 90 -25.15 -21.46 6.34
CA SER A 90 -24.22 -20.33 6.17
C SER A 90 -22.81 -20.80 5.79
N GLU A 91 -22.28 -21.86 6.42
CA GLU A 91 -20.99 -22.44 6.07
C GLU A 91 -20.97 -23.00 4.64
N LEU A 92 -22.04 -23.69 4.22
CA LEU A 92 -22.20 -24.18 2.85
C LEU A 92 -22.28 -23.03 1.84
N LYS A 93 -23.06 -21.98 2.13
CA LYS A 93 -23.14 -20.75 1.31
C LYS A 93 -21.76 -20.12 1.14
N ASN A 94 -21.02 -19.94 2.23
CA ASN A 94 -19.70 -19.33 2.22
C ASN A 94 -18.67 -20.16 1.45
N ARG A 95 -18.67 -21.49 1.65
CA ARG A 95 -17.78 -22.40 0.92
C ARG A 95 -18.08 -22.40 -0.58
N PHE A 96 -19.37 -22.43 -0.94
CA PHE A 96 -19.83 -22.36 -2.31
C PHE A 96 -19.37 -21.05 -2.99
N LEU A 97 -19.59 -19.89 -2.35
CA LEU A 97 -19.17 -18.60 -2.90
C LEU A 97 -17.65 -18.50 -3.06
N ALA A 98 -16.87 -19.02 -2.12
CA ALA A 98 -15.40 -19.04 -2.22
C ALA A 98 -14.93 -19.90 -3.40
N THR A 99 -15.47 -21.11 -3.56
CA THR A 99 -15.14 -22.01 -4.67
C THR A 99 -15.54 -21.40 -6.01
N VAL A 100 -16.80 -20.96 -6.14
CA VAL A 100 -17.31 -20.36 -7.37
C VAL A 100 -16.52 -19.11 -7.76
N SER A 101 -16.14 -18.28 -6.79
CA SER A 101 -15.31 -17.12 -7.09
C SER A 101 -13.94 -17.51 -7.66
N HIS A 102 -13.30 -18.55 -7.13
CA HIS A 102 -12.02 -19.02 -7.63
C HIS A 102 -12.16 -19.60 -9.04
N GLU A 103 -13.16 -20.44 -9.25
CA GLU A 103 -13.49 -21.05 -10.55
C GLU A 103 -13.86 -20.01 -11.62
N LEU A 104 -14.45 -18.88 -11.23
CA LEU A 104 -14.77 -17.79 -12.16
C LEU A 104 -13.58 -16.84 -12.38
N ARG A 105 -12.75 -16.59 -11.36
CA ARG A 105 -11.60 -15.67 -11.45
C ARG A 105 -10.54 -16.16 -12.42
N THR A 106 -10.22 -17.46 -12.39
CA THR A 106 -9.17 -18.06 -13.23
C THR A 106 -9.42 -17.92 -14.75
N PRO A 107 -10.59 -18.32 -15.29
CA PRO A 107 -10.88 -18.12 -16.71
C PRO A 107 -11.00 -16.63 -17.04
N LEU A 108 -11.51 -15.81 -16.13
CA LEU A 108 -11.71 -14.38 -16.37
C LEU A 108 -10.38 -13.60 -16.42
N ASN A 109 -9.43 -13.90 -15.53
CA ASN A 109 -8.08 -13.35 -15.58
C ASN A 109 -7.36 -13.74 -16.88
N SER A 110 -7.61 -14.96 -17.37
CA SER A 110 -7.11 -15.39 -18.68
C SER A 110 -7.73 -14.58 -19.81
N VAL A 111 -9.06 -14.39 -19.82
CA VAL A 111 -9.76 -13.58 -20.83
C VAL A 111 -9.29 -12.12 -20.81
N ILE A 112 -9.15 -11.51 -19.64
CA ILE A 112 -8.62 -10.15 -19.46
C ILE A 112 -7.18 -10.09 -19.98
N GLY A 113 -6.31 -11.02 -19.56
CA GLY A 113 -4.91 -11.07 -19.98
C GLY A 113 -4.75 -11.25 -21.48
N PHE A 114 -5.52 -12.15 -22.12
CA PHE A 114 -5.53 -12.29 -23.57
C PHE A 114 -6.07 -11.06 -24.28
N ALA A 115 -7.10 -10.40 -23.74
CA ALA A 115 -7.60 -9.15 -24.27
C ALA A 115 -6.55 -8.02 -24.14
N GLU A 116 -5.75 -7.99 -23.07
CA GLU A 116 -4.62 -7.06 -22.92
C GLU A 116 -3.49 -7.37 -23.90
N LEU A 117 -3.17 -8.64 -24.13
CA LEU A 117 -2.18 -9.06 -25.12
C LEU A 117 -2.61 -8.74 -26.56
N LEU A 118 -3.90 -8.92 -26.87
CA LEU A 118 -4.49 -8.55 -28.16
C LEU A 118 -4.46 -7.03 -28.33
N LYS A 119 -4.96 -6.27 -27.34
CA LYS A 119 -4.94 -4.80 -27.35
C LYS A 119 -3.52 -4.26 -27.43
N GLY A 120 -2.60 -4.90 -26.71
CA GLY A 120 -1.17 -4.69 -26.74
C GLY A 120 -0.47 -5.45 -27.85
N GLN A 121 -1.14 -5.77 -28.98
CA GLN A 121 -0.65 -6.33 -30.25
C GLN A 121 0.57 -7.28 -30.14
N ALA A 122 0.62 -8.14 -29.13
CA ALA A 122 1.75 -9.04 -28.88
C ALA A 122 1.76 -10.24 -29.86
N VAL A 123 0.61 -10.51 -30.50
CA VAL A 123 0.38 -11.66 -31.39
C VAL A 123 -0.05 -11.19 -32.80
N GLY A 124 0.40 -9.99 -33.21
CA GLY A 124 0.11 -9.40 -34.53
C GLY A 124 -0.67 -8.09 -34.48
N SER A 125 -0.75 -7.41 -35.63
CA SER A 125 -1.43 -6.13 -35.78
C SER A 125 -2.96 -6.30 -35.80
N LEU A 126 -3.66 -5.62 -34.89
CA LEU A 126 -5.12 -5.51 -34.91
C LEU A 126 -5.59 -4.32 -35.74
N ASN A 127 -6.67 -4.49 -36.48
CA ASN A 127 -7.41 -3.37 -37.08
C ASN A 127 -8.20 -2.59 -36.01
N GLU A 128 -8.68 -1.39 -36.36
CA GLU A 128 -9.36 -0.50 -35.40
C GLU A 128 -10.59 -1.14 -34.74
N LYS A 129 -11.42 -1.86 -35.50
CA LYS A 129 -12.58 -2.60 -34.94
C LYS A 129 -12.16 -3.72 -33.99
N GLN A 130 -11.08 -4.43 -34.29
CA GLN A 130 -10.56 -5.49 -33.44
C GLN A 130 -9.96 -4.94 -32.14
N LYS A 131 -9.31 -3.76 -32.18
CA LYS A 131 -8.85 -3.06 -30.97
C LYS A 131 -10.02 -2.65 -30.09
N GLU A 132 -11.09 -2.15 -30.71
CA GLU A 132 -12.33 -1.79 -30.02
C GLU A 132 -12.96 -3.01 -29.35
N TYR A 133 -13.10 -4.13 -30.07
CA TYR A 133 -13.62 -5.39 -29.52
C TYR A 133 -12.76 -5.96 -28.40
N ALA A 134 -11.43 -5.93 -28.54
CA ALA A 134 -10.52 -6.33 -27.47
C ALA A 134 -10.66 -5.41 -26.24
N GLY A 135 -10.88 -4.11 -26.46
CA GLY A 135 -11.21 -3.14 -25.43
C GLY A 135 -12.51 -3.49 -24.69
N TYR A 136 -13.58 -3.82 -25.42
CA TYR A 136 -14.84 -4.26 -24.83
C TYR A 136 -14.68 -5.53 -24.00
N ILE A 137 -14.02 -6.57 -24.54
CA ILE A 137 -13.75 -7.81 -23.81
C ILE A 137 -12.96 -7.53 -22.52
N ASN A 138 -11.94 -6.67 -22.58
CA ASN A 138 -11.14 -6.31 -21.42
C ASN A 138 -11.96 -5.60 -20.34
N ASN A 139 -12.75 -4.59 -20.74
CA ASN A 139 -13.57 -3.81 -19.84
C ASN A 139 -14.67 -4.67 -19.20
N SER A 140 -15.39 -5.47 -20.00
CA SER A 140 -16.40 -6.41 -19.49
C SER A 140 -15.78 -7.47 -18.58
N GLY A 141 -14.59 -7.97 -18.90
CA GLY A 141 -13.86 -8.90 -18.04
C GLY A 141 -13.50 -8.30 -16.68
N LYS A 142 -12.94 -7.08 -16.67
CA LYS A 142 -12.63 -6.34 -15.43
C LYS A 142 -13.89 -6.05 -14.61
N HIS A 143 -14.99 -5.69 -15.27
CA HIS A 143 -16.27 -5.46 -14.61
C HIS A 143 -16.81 -6.73 -13.93
N LEU A 144 -16.80 -7.87 -14.63
CA LEU A 144 -17.24 -9.14 -14.06
C LEU A 144 -16.35 -9.57 -12.87
N LEU A 145 -15.04 -9.28 -12.93
CA LEU A 145 -14.13 -9.59 -11.84
C LEU A 145 -14.43 -8.75 -10.60
N GLN A 146 -14.71 -7.46 -10.81
CA GLN A 146 -15.13 -6.55 -9.74
C GLN A 146 -16.46 -7.00 -9.12
N LEU A 147 -17.42 -7.46 -9.92
CA LEU A 147 -18.67 -8.07 -9.47
C LEU A 147 -18.44 -9.24 -8.51
N ILE A 148 -17.63 -10.20 -8.94
CA ILE A 148 -17.28 -11.38 -8.15
C ILE A 148 -16.59 -10.97 -6.85
N ASN A 149 -15.66 -10.02 -6.91
CA ASN A 149 -14.96 -9.53 -5.73
C ASN A 149 -15.92 -8.82 -4.75
N ASN A 150 -16.87 -8.02 -5.24
CA ASN A 150 -17.86 -7.36 -4.39
C ASN A 150 -18.77 -8.37 -3.67
N ILE A 151 -19.20 -9.43 -4.36
CA ILE A 151 -20.00 -10.52 -3.75
C ILE A 151 -19.19 -11.24 -2.65
N LEU A 152 -17.92 -11.51 -2.91
CA LEU A 152 -17.04 -12.12 -1.91
C LEU A 152 -16.77 -11.21 -0.72
N ASP A 153 -16.50 -9.94 -0.96
CA ASP A 153 -16.28 -8.95 0.10
C ASP A 153 -17.50 -8.89 1.01
N LEU A 154 -18.70 -8.80 0.42
CA LEU A 154 -19.96 -8.83 1.16
C LEU A 154 -20.10 -10.10 2.02
N SER A 155 -19.93 -11.29 1.42
CA SER A 155 -20.03 -12.57 2.13
C SER A 155 -19.00 -12.70 3.27
N LYS A 156 -17.78 -12.18 3.10
CA LYS A 156 -16.77 -12.18 4.16
C LYS A 156 -17.11 -11.24 5.31
N ILE A 157 -17.69 -10.08 5.00
CA ILE A 157 -18.13 -9.11 6.01
C ILE A 157 -19.30 -9.69 6.80
N GLU A 158 -20.32 -10.26 6.14
CA GLU A 158 -21.45 -10.94 6.80
C GLU A 158 -20.99 -12.09 7.72
N ALA A 159 -19.98 -12.85 7.30
CA ALA A 159 -19.42 -13.95 8.07
C ALA A 159 -18.52 -13.50 9.23
N GLY A 160 -18.32 -12.18 9.43
CA GLY A 160 -17.42 -11.64 10.46
C GLY A 160 -15.94 -11.98 10.25
N LYS A 161 -15.54 -12.35 9.02
CA LYS A 161 -14.16 -12.79 8.70
C LYS A 161 -13.24 -11.66 8.24
N VAL A 162 -13.72 -10.41 8.24
CA VAL A 162 -12.94 -9.24 7.85
C VAL A 162 -12.44 -8.54 9.11
N GLU A 163 -11.13 -8.59 9.34
CA GLU A 163 -10.45 -7.78 10.34
C GLU A 163 -9.90 -6.50 9.68
N LEU A 164 -10.11 -5.35 10.33
CA LEU A 164 -9.58 -4.07 9.84
C LEU A 164 -8.10 -3.93 10.18
N MET A 165 -7.30 -3.59 9.18
CA MET A 165 -5.89 -3.26 9.36
C MET A 165 -5.74 -1.75 9.56
N LYS A 166 -5.99 -1.27 10.79
CA LYS A 166 -5.91 0.16 11.10
C LYS A 166 -4.45 0.64 11.07
N GLU A 167 -4.20 1.73 10.36
CA GLU A 167 -2.92 2.43 10.30
C GLU A 167 -3.13 3.95 10.46
N ASP A 168 -2.07 4.65 10.86
CA ASP A 168 -2.05 6.11 10.96
C ASP A 168 -1.60 6.71 9.63
N PHE A 169 -2.42 7.56 9.02
CA PHE A 169 -2.09 8.20 7.74
C PHE A 169 -2.76 9.57 7.58
N ALA A 170 -2.15 10.43 6.76
CA ALA A 170 -2.76 11.70 6.38
C ALA A 170 -3.93 11.49 5.42
N LEU A 171 -5.09 12.08 5.69
CA LEU A 171 -6.29 11.92 4.85
C LEU A 171 -6.15 12.61 3.49
N THR A 172 -5.48 13.77 3.43
CA THR A 172 -5.37 14.57 2.19
C THR A 172 -4.73 13.81 1.02
N PRO A 173 -3.58 13.11 1.17
CA PRO A 173 -3.04 12.25 0.11
C PRO A 173 -4.03 11.18 -0.36
N LEU A 174 -4.77 10.54 0.54
CA LEU A 174 -5.75 9.52 0.15
C LEU A 174 -6.89 10.13 -0.69
N LEU A 175 -7.41 11.29 -0.30
CA LEU A 175 -8.44 12.00 -1.07
C LEU A 175 -7.94 12.38 -2.46
N ASN A 176 -6.71 12.90 -2.56
CA ASN A 176 -6.09 13.26 -3.84
C ASN A 176 -5.90 12.01 -4.74
N ASP A 177 -5.42 10.90 -4.20
CA ASP A 177 -5.29 9.63 -4.93
C ASP A 177 -6.64 9.19 -5.54
N VAL A 178 -7.72 9.30 -4.76
CA VAL A 178 -9.06 8.91 -5.19
C VAL A 178 -9.61 9.87 -6.25
N VAL A 179 -9.44 11.18 -6.07
CA VAL A 179 -9.87 12.20 -7.04
C VAL A 179 -9.13 12.04 -8.36
N ASN A 180 -7.81 11.83 -8.33
CA ASN A 180 -6.99 11.58 -9.53
C ASN A 180 -7.49 10.36 -10.32
N THR A 181 -7.88 9.30 -9.60
CA THR A 181 -8.44 8.09 -10.23
C THR A 181 -9.77 8.37 -10.95
N ILE A 182 -10.61 9.26 -10.39
CA ILE A 182 -11.94 9.57 -10.92
C ILE A 182 -11.91 10.71 -11.95
N THR A 183 -10.85 11.52 -12.00
CA THR A 183 -10.73 12.71 -12.86
C THR A 183 -10.94 12.39 -14.33
N SER A 184 -10.37 11.29 -14.84
CA SER A 184 -10.58 10.89 -16.24
C SER A 184 -12.05 10.59 -16.57
N LEU A 185 -12.79 10.01 -15.61
CA LEU A 185 -14.21 9.68 -15.77
C LEU A 185 -15.08 10.94 -15.63
N ALA A 186 -14.70 11.84 -14.73
CA ALA A 186 -15.35 13.14 -14.53
C ALA A 186 -15.21 14.05 -15.75
N ASN A 187 -14.04 14.05 -16.41
CA ASN A 187 -13.78 14.84 -17.61
C ASN A 187 -14.66 14.43 -18.80
N THR A 188 -15.05 13.16 -18.90
CA THR A 188 -16.00 12.70 -19.94
C THR A 188 -17.33 13.46 -19.88
N LYS A 189 -17.76 13.84 -18.67
CA LYS A 189 -18.99 14.64 -18.41
C LYS A 189 -18.71 16.11 -18.07
N ARG A 190 -17.46 16.58 -18.24
CA ARG A 190 -17.02 17.96 -17.91
C ARG A 190 -17.36 18.38 -16.47
N LEU A 191 -17.26 17.45 -15.51
CA LEU A 191 -17.60 17.72 -14.12
C LEU A 191 -16.50 18.51 -13.41
N THR A 192 -16.89 19.45 -12.55
CA THR A 192 -15.97 20.13 -11.63
C THR A 192 -15.93 19.40 -10.29
N ILE A 193 -14.74 19.00 -9.82
CA ILE A 193 -14.55 18.39 -8.50
C ILE A 193 -13.84 19.39 -7.59
N GLU A 194 -14.45 19.73 -6.47
CA GLU A 194 -13.82 20.54 -5.43
C GLU A 194 -13.61 19.72 -4.15
N VAL A 195 -12.44 19.86 -3.54
CA VAL A 195 -12.06 19.16 -2.30
C VAL A 195 -11.79 20.19 -1.21
N LYS A 196 -12.49 20.06 -0.09
CA LYS A 196 -12.28 20.87 1.12
C LYS A 196 -11.90 19.96 2.28
N THR A 197 -10.69 20.16 2.80
CA THR A 197 -10.19 19.46 3.97
C THR A 197 -9.92 20.46 5.07
N GLU A 198 -10.92 20.71 5.91
CA GLU A 198 -10.71 21.49 7.13
C GLU A 198 -10.23 20.53 8.23
N ASP A 199 -8.97 20.68 8.65
CA ASP A 199 -8.41 20.04 9.85
C ASP A 199 -8.43 18.49 9.88
N ALA A 200 -8.57 17.85 8.71
CA ALA A 200 -8.70 16.39 8.62
C ALA A 200 -7.45 15.61 9.11
N GLY A 201 -6.29 16.26 9.16
CA GLY A 201 -5.09 15.76 9.84
C GLY A 201 -4.63 14.34 9.50
N TYR A 202 -3.98 13.70 10.49
CA TYR A 202 -3.72 12.27 10.49
C TYR A 202 -4.88 11.53 11.17
N ILE A 203 -5.32 10.44 10.54
CA ILE A 203 -6.40 9.58 11.02
C ILE A 203 -5.88 8.15 11.23
N ASN A 204 -6.45 7.46 12.21
CA ASN A 204 -6.30 6.03 12.43
C ASN A 204 -7.50 5.28 11.81
N ALA A 205 -7.30 4.57 10.70
CA ALA A 205 -8.32 3.80 9.98
C ALA A 205 -7.69 2.75 9.06
N ASP A 206 -8.47 1.85 8.46
CA ASP A 206 -7.97 0.99 7.38
C ASP A 206 -7.97 1.80 6.07
N ARG A 207 -6.78 2.23 5.63
CA ARG A 207 -6.61 3.08 4.44
C ARG A 207 -7.19 2.44 3.18
N GLY A 208 -7.02 1.13 3.00
CA GLY A 208 -7.48 0.41 1.82
C GLY A 208 -9.01 0.36 1.75
N LYS A 209 -9.66 0.04 2.87
CA LYS A 209 -11.13 0.01 2.96
C LYS A 209 -11.74 1.40 2.89
N LEU A 210 -11.10 2.41 3.47
CA LEU A 210 -11.55 3.80 3.32
C LEU A 210 -11.42 4.29 1.87
N LYS A 211 -10.33 3.92 1.16
CA LYS A 211 -10.18 4.19 -0.28
C LYS A 211 -11.33 3.57 -1.09
N GLN A 212 -11.70 2.33 -0.76
CA GLN A 212 -12.80 1.61 -1.42
C GLN A 212 -14.15 2.31 -1.23
N VAL A 213 -14.45 2.77 0.01
CA VAL A 213 -15.64 3.57 0.31
C VAL A 213 -15.68 4.85 -0.53
N LEU A 214 -14.59 5.62 -0.54
CA LEU A 214 -14.52 6.89 -1.28
C LEU A 214 -14.64 6.70 -2.79
N LEU A 215 -13.96 5.71 -3.38
CA LEU A 215 -14.06 5.39 -4.81
C LEU A 215 -15.48 5.00 -5.21
N ASN A 216 -16.19 4.25 -4.36
CA ASN A 216 -17.55 3.85 -4.66
C ASN A 216 -18.53 5.03 -4.61
N LEU A 217 -18.41 5.92 -3.61
CA LEU A 217 -19.23 7.13 -3.53
C LEU A 217 -18.95 8.10 -4.68
N LEU A 218 -17.68 8.32 -5.02
CA LEU A 218 -17.29 9.26 -6.09
C LEU A 218 -17.59 8.74 -7.48
N SER A 219 -17.42 7.43 -7.74
CA SER A 219 -17.81 6.86 -9.02
C SER A 219 -19.32 6.94 -9.24
N ASN A 220 -20.14 6.74 -8.19
CA ASN A 220 -21.58 7.00 -8.25
C ASN A 220 -21.90 8.48 -8.48
N ALA A 221 -21.23 9.39 -7.78
CA ALA A 221 -21.41 10.83 -7.95
C ALA A 221 -21.12 11.29 -9.39
N VAL A 222 -20.12 10.70 -10.07
CA VAL A 222 -19.85 10.97 -11.51
C VAL A 222 -20.88 10.30 -12.41
N LYS A 223 -21.19 9.02 -12.14
CA LYS A 223 -22.11 8.20 -12.94
C LYS A 223 -23.51 8.82 -13.01
N PHE A 224 -24.04 9.33 -11.91
CA PHE A 224 -25.39 9.90 -11.80
C PHE A 224 -25.42 11.44 -11.85
N ASN A 225 -24.28 12.08 -12.10
CA ASN A 225 -24.26 13.52 -12.38
C ASN A 225 -24.77 13.84 -13.79
N LYS A 226 -25.26 15.06 -13.93
CA LYS A 226 -25.51 15.72 -15.21
C LYS A 226 -24.20 16.23 -15.82
N ASP A 227 -24.18 16.40 -17.13
CA ASP A 227 -23.07 17.06 -17.81
C ASP A 227 -22.86 18.49 -17.26
N ASP A 228 -21.60 18.93 -17.17
CA ASP A 228 -21.21 20.23 -16.61
C ASP A 228 -21.64 20.41 -15.13
N GLY A 229 -21.89 19.31 -14.43
CA GLY A 229 -22.19 19.25 -13.01
C GLY A 229 -20.98 19.45 -12.10
N ARG A 230 -21.23 19.44 -10.79
CA ARG A 230 -20.23 19.64 -9.74
C ARG A 230 -20.29 18.50 -8.71
N ILE A 231 -19.14 18.18 -8.15
CA ILE A 231 -18.97 17.27 -7.02
C ILE A 231 -18.13 17.97 -5.94
N ASP A 232 -18.70 18.12 -4.75
CA ASP A 232 -18.04 18.69 -3.58
C ASP A 232 -17.69 17.60 -2.58
N ILE A 233 -16.42 17.53 -2.20
CA ILE A 233 -15.92 16.60 -1.20
C ILE A 233 -15.50 17.42 0.02
N GLU A 234 -16.15 17.18 1.14
CA GLU A 234 -15.80 17.82 2.42
C GLU A 234 -15.38 16.75 3.41
N ALA A 235 -14.20 16.91 4.02
CA ALA A 235 -13.71 16.00 5.04
C ALA A 235 -13.18 16.79 6.24
N VAL A 236 -13.68 16.44 7.42
CA VAL A 236 -13.46 17.14 8.69
C VAL A 236 -13.35 16.14 9.82
N THR A 237 -12.33 16.27 10.67
CA THR A 237 -12.23 15.47 11.89
C THR A 237 -12.79 16.29 13.06
N LYS A 238 -13.85 15.80 13.73
CA LYS A 238 -14.50 16.44 14.89
C LYS A 238 -14.88 15.36 15.90
N ASP A 239 -14.75 15.67 17.20
CA ASP A 239 -15.20 14.79 18.29
C ASP A 239 -14.72 13.33 18.18
N GLU A 240 -13.43 13.12 17.88
CA GLU A 240 -12.81 11.80 17.63
C GLU A 240 -13.50 10.99 16.50
N ASN A 241 -14.14 11.67 15.55
CA ASN A 241 -14.75 11.08 14.38
C ASN A 241 -14.30 11.83 13.12
N LEU A 242 -13.99 11.08 12.07
CA LEU A 242 -13.86 11.63 10.73
C LEU A 242 -15.24 11.72 10.11
N HIS A 243 -15.66 12.93 9.74
CA HIS A 243 -16.85 13.21 8.97
C HIS A 243 -16.45 13.44 7.51
N VAL A 244 -17.05 12.69 6.59
CA VAL A 244 -16.88 12.90 5.14
C VAL A 244 -18.23 13.09 4.49
N SER A 245 -18.31 14.06 3.58
CA SER A 245 -19.47 14.34 2.75
C SER A 245 -19.05 14.39 1.28
N VAL A 246 -19.69 13.58 0.44
CA VAL A 246 -19.57 13.60 -1.02
C VAL A 246 -20.90 14.09 -1.58
N LYS A 247 -20.92 15.32 -2.10
CA LYS A 247 -22.12 15.96 -2.62
C LYS A 247 -22.02 16.14 -4.12
N ASP A 248 -23.02 15.67 -4.85
CA ASP A 248 -23.16 15.84 -6.29
C ASP A 248 -24.35 16.76 -6.64
N THR A 249 -24.31 17.36 -7.83
CA THR A 249 -25.41 18.15 -8.41
C THR A 249 -26.24 17.36 -9.43
N GLY A 250 -26.24 16.03 -9.30
CA GLY A 250 -26.85 15.11 -10.26
C GLY A 250 -28.36 15.04 -10.16
N ILE A 251 -28.91 13.91 -10.60
CA ILE A 251 -30.37 13.71 -10.68
C ILE A 251 -31.07 13.64 -9.31
N GLY A 252 -30.32 13.45 -8.22
CA GLY A 252 -30.90 13.20 -6.90
C GLY A 252 -31.69 11.87 -6.83
N ILE A 253 -32.21 11.56 -5.65
CA ILE A 253 -32.88 10.30 -5.33
C ILE A 253 -34.32 10.64 -4.92
N LYS A 254 -35.30 9.91 -5.46
CA LYS A 254 -36.70 10.08 -5.06
C LYS A 254 -36.89 9.61 -3.61
N PRO A 255 -37.74 10.28 -2.80
CA PRO A 255 -37.94 9.90 -1.39
C PRO A 255 -38.31 8.43 -1.17
N GLU A 256 -39.10 7.86 -2.08
CA GLU A 256 -39.52 6.45 -2.06
C GLU A 256 -38.39 5.44 -2.30
N ASP A 257 -37.28 5.88 -2.90
CA ASP A 257 -36.16 5.01 -3.26
C ASP A 257 -34.97 5.12 -2.29
N VAL A 258 -35.00 6.06 -1.35
CA VAL A 258 -33.89 6.32 -0.39
C VAL A 258 -33.58 5.10 0.48
N GLU A 259 -34.57 4.28 0.83
CA GLU A 259 -34.32 3.04 1.58
C GLU A 259 -33.81 1.91 0.66
N ARG A 260 -34.23 1.92 -0.61
CA ARG A 260 -33.94 0.86 -1.58
C ARG A 260 -32.50 0.89 -2.09
N ILE A 261 -31.86 2.06 -2.16
CA ILE A 261 -30.46 2.17 -2.63
C ILE A 261 -29.44 1.41 -1.75
N TRP A 262 -29.81 1.08 -0.51
CA TRP A 262 -28.95 0.35 0.42
C TRP A 262 -29.14 -1.17 0.34
N LEU A 263 -30.20 -1.63 -0.33
CA LEU A 263 -30.51 -3.04 -0.50
C LEU A 263 -29.59 -3.67 -1.54
N GLU A 264 -29.23 -4.93 -1.30
CA GLU A 264 -28.39 -5.71 -2.21
C GLU A 264 -29.12 -5.98 -3.53
N PHE A 265 -28.40 -5.81 -4.64
CA PHE A 265 -28.90 -6.08 -6.01
C PHE A 265 -30.07 -5.19 -6.48
N GLU A 266 -30.51 -4.21 -5.69
CA GLU A 266 -31.55 -3.26 -6.08
C GLU A 266 -30.96 -2.11 -6.93
N GLN A 267 -31.71 -1.70 -7.96
CA GLN A 267 -31.39 -0.55 -8.80
C GLN A 267 -32.63 0.32 -8.98
N VAL A 268 -32.42 1.62 -8.90
CA VAL A 268 -33.49 2.62 -8.96
C VAL A 268 -33.54 3.18 -10.39
N ASP A 269 -34.58 2.81 -11.15
CA ASP A 269 -34.92 3.15 -12.56
C ASP A 269 -34.27 2.33 -13.71
N ASP A 270 -35.08 1.48 -14.38
CA ASP A 270 -34.76 0.66 -15.58
C ASP A 270 -34.54 1.46 -16.89
N SER A 271 -34.93 2.74 -16.91
CA SER A 271 -34.91 3.57 -18.13
C SER A 271 -33.61 4.37 -18.30
N ILE A 272 -32.96 4.74 -17.19
CA ILE A 272 -31.69 5.49 -17.14
C ILE A 272 -30.49 4.51 -17.05
N THR A 273 -30.70 3.33 -16.47
CA THR A 273 -29.69 2.28 -16.24
C THR A 273 -29.27 1.51 -17.50
N ARG A 274 -30.07 1.50 -18.58
CA ARG A 274 -29.66 0.85 -19.85
C ARG A 274 -28.40 1.44 -20.47
N HIS A 275 -28.03 2.66 -20.10
CA HIS A 275 -26.81 3.32 -20.55
C HIS A 275 -25.64 3.21 -19.54
N PHE A 276 -25.88 2.68 -18.34
CA PHE A 276 -24.98 2.85 -17.20
C PHE A 276 -24.92 1.59 -16.32
N GLU A 277 -24.02 0.67 -16.68
CA GLU A 277 -23.77 -0.60 -15.98
C GLU A 277 -23.47 -0.41 -14.48
N GLY A 278 -24.18 -1.12 -13.62
CA GLY A 278 -24.01 -1.13 -12.16
C GLY A 278 -24.50 -2.46 -11.60
N THR A 279 -24.04 -2.81 -10.40
CA THR A 279 -24.24 -4.15 -9.83
C THR A 279 -25.25 -4.17 -8.69
N GLY A 280 -25.68 -3.00 -8.22
CA GLY A 280 -26.50 -2.86 -7.01
C GLY A 280 -25.77 -3.18 -5.69
N LEU A 281 -24.49 -3.55 -5.73
CA LEU A 281 -23.75 -3.99 -4.53
C LEU A 281 -22.87 -2.90 -3.90
N GLY A 282 -22.52 -1.86 -4.65
CA GLY A 282 -21.53 -0.87 -4.21
C GLY A 282 -21.91 -0.18 -2.89
N LEU A 283 -23.13 0.34 -2.80
CA LEU A 283 -23.61 1.05 -1.60
C LEU A 283 -23.80 0.11 -0.40
N ALA A 284 -24.29 -1.11 -0.61
CA ALA A 284 -24.40 -2.14 0.43
C ALA A 284 -23.02 -2.49 1.03
N VAL A 285 -22.02 -2.74 0.18
CA VAL A 285 -20.62 -2.98 0.63
C VAL A 285 -20.06 -1.76 1.34
N THR A 286 -20.34 -0.55 0.83
CA THR A 286 -19.89 0.70 1.45
C THR A 286 -20.45 0.86 2.86
N MET A 287 -21.76 0.61 3.05
CA MET A 287 -22.41 0.64 4.35
C MET A 287 -21.77 -0.34 5.32
N LYS A 288 -21.57 -1.60 4.90
CA LYS A 288 -20.93 -2.63 5.71
C LYS A 288 -19.49 -2.30 6.09
N LEU A 289 -18.71 -1.71 5.17
CA LEU A 289 -17.34 -1.27 5.47
C LEU A 289 -17.31 -0.12 6.48
N VAL A 290 -18.23 0.84 6.39
CA VAL A 290 -18.35 1.94 7.36
C VAL A 290 -18.79 1.41 8.73
N GLU A 291 -19.76 0.49 8.77
CA GLU A 291 -20.18 -0.19 10.00
C GLU A 291 -19.03 -0.96 10.67
N LEU A 292 -18.21 -1.68 9.88
CA LEU A 292 -17.02 -2.37 10.39
C LEU A 292 -16.01 -1.42 11.04
N HIS A 293 -15.92 -0.17 10.57
CA HIS A 293 -15.06 0.85 11.19
C HIS A 293 -15.63 1.38 12.51
N GLY A 294 -16.84 0.97 12.91
CA GLY A 294 -17.61 1.53 14.01
C GLY A 294 -18.33 2.82 13.63
N GLY A 295 -18.52 3.05 12.34
CA GLY A 295 -19.07 4.26 11.76
C GLY A 295 -20.55 4.17 11.39
N ARG A 296 -21.05 5.25 10.76
CA ARG A 296 -22.40 5.32 10.17
C ARG A 296 -22.34 6.01 8.82
N ILE A 297 -23.15 5.56 7.85
CA ILE A 297 -23.37 6.23 6.57
C ILE A 297 -24.86 6.61 6.40
N TRP A 298 -25.14 7.71 5.71
CA TRP A 298 -26.49 8.13 5.33
C TRP A 298 -26.43 9.00 4.07
N VAL A 299 -27.61 9.35 3.53
CA VAL A 299 -27.74 10.22 2.36
C VAL A 299 -28.76 11.33 2.62
N GLU A 300 -28.47 12.52 2.11
CA GLU A 300 -29.41 13.63 1.99
C GLU A 300 -29.56 13.93 0.51
N SER A 301 -30.76 13.77 -0.06
CA SER A 301 -30.95 13.92 -1.50
C SER A 301 -32.29 14.56 -1.81
N GLU A 302 -32.33 15.38 -2.86
CA GLU A 302 -33.56 15.93 -3.42
C GLU A 302 -33.59 15.67 -4.92
N TYR A 303 -34.67 15.05 -5.39
CA TYR A 303 -34.83 14.70 -6.80
C TYR A 303 -34.76 15.95 -7.70
N GLY A 304 -33.87 15.91 -8.69
CA GLY A 304 -33.54 17.00 -9.60
C GLY A 304 -32.49 18.00 -9.10
N LYS A 305 -32.05 17.92 -7.82
CA LYS A 305 -31.07 18.86 -7.26
C LYS A 305 -29.74 18.22 -6.85
N GLY A 306 -29.67 16.88 -6.76
CA GLY A 306 -28.46 16.13 -6.44
C GLY A 306 -28.53 15.41 -5.10
N SER A 307 -27.44 14.74 -4.72
CA SER A 307 -27.34 13.96 -3.49
C SER A 307 -26.09 14.32 -2.69
N ALA A 308 -26.15 14.13 -1.37
CA ALA A 308 -25.02 14.24 -0.46
C ALA A 308 -24.92 12.96 0.36
N PHE A 309 -23.96 12.10 0.01
CA PHE A 309 -23.63 10.90 0.78
C PHE A 309 -22.65 11.27 1.88
N LYS A 310 -23.01 10.96 3.12
CA LYS A 310 -22.25 11.35 4.31
C LYS A 310 -21.94 10.14 5.16
N PHE A 311 -20.72 10.06 5.69
CA PHE A 311 -20.36 9.02 6.65
C PHE A 311 -19.46 9.54 7.76
N THR A 312 -19.50 8.83 8.88
CA THR A 312 -18.62 9.03 10.04
C THR A 312 -17.86 7.78 10.37
N ILE A 313 -16.57 7.89 10.72
CA ILE A 313 -15.80 6.80 11.31
C ILE A 313 -15.05 7.28 12.56
N PRO A 314 -15.01 6.51 13.65
CA PRO A 314 -14.19 6.81 14.83
C PRO A 314 -12.71 6.88 14.47
N THR A 315 -12.03 7.96 14.84
CA THR A 315 -10.60 8.15 14.59
C THR A 315 -9.92 9.04 15.63
N LYS A 316 -8.66 8.75 15.95
CA LYS A 316 -7.85 9.58 16.84
C LYS A 316 -7.05 10.58 16.00
N GLN A 317 -7.25 11.87 16.25
CA GLN A 317 -6.48 12.91 15.59
C GLN A 317 -5.06 12.95 16.17
N ILE A 318 -4.05 12.77 15.32
CA ILE A 318 -2.65 12.99 15.68
C ILE A 318 -2.22 14.31 15.04
N VAL A 319 -2.00 15.33 15.86
CA VAL A 319 -1.53 16.64 15.37
C VAL A 319 -0.01 16.58 15.19
N VAL A 320 0.45 16.64 13.94
CA VAL A 320 1.87 16.84 13.60
C VAL A 320 2.01 18.19 12.90
N PRO A 321 2.90 19.10 13.34
CA PRO A 321 3.02 20.43 12.76
C PRO A 321 3.74 20.38 11.41
N VAL A 322 3.07 20.84 10.35
CA VAL A 322 3.64 21.03 9.01
C VAL A 322 4.07 22.49 8.84
N LYS A 323 5.36 22.73 8.56
CA LYS A 323 5.89 24.03 8.16
C LYS A 323 6.12 24.05 6.64
N THR A 324 5.61 25.08 6.00
CA THR A 324 5.68 25.41 4.57
C THR A 324 7.12 25.55 4.06
N LEU A 325 7.38 25.08 2.83
CA LEU A 325 8.63 25.26 2.09
C LEU A 325 8.62 26.62 1.36
N PRO A 326 9.72 27.39 1.35
CA PRO A 326 9.92 28.51 0.43
C PRO A 326 10.51 28.06 -0.92
N GLU A 327 10.38 28.97 -1.90
CA GLU A 327 10.63 28.85 -3.34
C GLU A 327 12.10 28.65 -3.78
N ARG A 328 12.23 28.15 -5.02
CA ARG A 328 13.42 27.84 -5.85
C ARG A 328 14.68 28.70 -5.65
N MET A 329 15.85 28.06 -5.81
CA MET A 329 16.92 28.59 -6.68
C MET A 329 17.91 27.51 -7.18
N VAL A 330 18.59 27.90 -8.27
CA VAL A 330 19.35 27.16 -9.29
C VAL A 330 20.79 26.84 -8.86
N ILE A 331 21.35 25.73 -9.35
CA ILE A 331 22.79 25.44 -9.37
C ILE A 331 23.17 25.02 -10.81
N SER A 332 24.17 25.66 -11.41
CA SER A 332 24.97 25.09 -12.51
C SER A 332 26.40 24.94 -12.01
N ASP A 333 27.19 24.02 -12.56
CA ASP A 333 27.98 24.41 -13.73
C ASP A 333 27.87 23.51 -14.96
N GLU A 334 26.75 22.80 -15.13
CA GLU A 334 26.21 22.54 -16.48
C GLU A 334 24.74 22.16 -16.34
N ILE A 335 23.86 23.11 -16.65
CA ILE A 335 22.41 22.85 -16.66
C ILE A 335 22.16 21.83 -17.78
N PRO A 336 21.57 20.65 -17.51
CA PRO A 336 21.45 19.63 -18.55
C PRO A 336 20.57 20.15 -19.69
N LEU A 337 21.14 20.21 -20.88
CA LEU A 337 20.49 20.73 -22.08
C LEU A 337 19.56 19.67 -22.68
N ILE A 338 18.27 19.98 -22.81
CA ILE A 338 17.28 19.16 -23.50
C ILE A 338 16.99 19.78 -24.87
N LEU A 339 17.04 18.97 -25.93
CA LEU A 339 16.69 19.41 -27.28
C LEU A 339 15.22 19.10 -27.56
N VAL A 340 14.42 20.14 -27.82
CA VAL A 340 13.00 20.01 -28.19
C VAL A 340 12.86 20.11 -29.70
N VAL A 341 12.37 19.05 -30.33
CA VAL A 341 12.16 18.93 -31.77
C VAL A 341 10.65 18.86 -32.05
N GLU A 342 10.11 19.95 -32.56
CA GLU A 342 8.68 20.16 -32.81
C GLU A 342 8.52 21.22 -33.90
N ASP A 343 7.66 20.97 -34.89
CA ASP A 343 7.42 21.89 -36.01
C ASP A 343 6.43 23.01 -35.64
N ASN A 344 5.48 22.72 -34.74
CA ASN A 344 4.56 23.71 -34.22
C ASN A 344 5.24 24.64 -33.19
N LEU A 345 5.37 25.93 -33.56
CA LEU A 345 6.02 26.95 -32.73
C LEU A 345 5.41 27.11 -31.33
N GLU A 346 4.07 27.10 -31.22
CA GLU A 346 3.37 27.30 -29.94
C GLU A 346 3.60 26.12 -28.99
N LEU A 347 3.51 24.89 -29.51
CA LEU A 347 3.74 23.68 -28.72
C LEU A 347 5.22 23.52 -28.35
N ARG A 348 6.14 23.88 -29.25
CA ARG A 348 7.58 23.89 -28.98
C ARG A 348 7.94 24.84 -27.84
N GLU A 349 7.35 26.04 -27.81
CA GLU A 349 7.58 26.98 -26.71
C GLU A 349 6.92 26.53 -25.39
N LEU A 350 5.76 25.87 -25.45
CA LEU A 350 5.09 25.29 -24.27
C LEU A 350 5.92 24.15 -23.64
N ILE A 351 6.42 23.22 -24.44
CA ILE A 351 7.30 22.15 -23.96
C ILE A 351 8.61 22.75 -23.42
N ALA A 352 9.16 23.75 -24.11
CA ALA A 352 10.34 24.46 -23.63
C ALA A 352 10.10 25.20 -22.31
N SER A 353 8.92 25.77 -22.07
CA SER A 353 8.61 26.45 -20.81
C SER A 353 8.49 25.46 -19.65
N TYR A 354 7.84 24.31 -19.85
CA TYR A 354 7.77 23.25 -18.84
C TYR A 354 9.15 22.74 -18.44
N ILE A 355 10.03 22.53 -19.41
CA ILE A 355 11.38 22.02 -19.20
C ILE A 355 12.27 23.08 -18.52
N LYS A 356 12.20 24.34 -18.94
CA LYS A 356 12.91 25.46 -18.29
C LYS A 356 12.46 25.67 -16.86
N GLU A 357 11.15 25.61 -16.60
CA GLU A 357 10.63 25.68 -15.24
C GLU A 357 11.19 24.54 -14.37
N ALA A 358 11.35 23.34 -14.92
CA ALA A 358 11.95 22.23 -14.18
C ALA A 358 13.47 22.36 -13.95
N GLY A 359 14.10 23.44 -14.42
CA GLY A 359 15.51 23.75 -14.14
C GLY A 359 16.48 23.16 -15.16
N TYR A 360 16.02 22.83 -16.37
CA TYR A 360 16.87 22.37 -17.48
C TYR A 360 17.09 23.48 -18.52
N GLU A 361 18.18 23.40 -19.28
CA GLU A 361 18.40 24.24 -20.45
C GLU A 361 17.69 23.65 -21.66
N VAL A 362 17.27 24.49 -22.61
CA VAL A 362 16.49 24.03 -23.77
C VAL A 362 17.05 24.56 -25.07
N ALA A 363 17.45 23.65 -25.95
CA ALA A 363 17.67 23.91 -27.36
C ALA A 363 16.40 23.57 -28.17
N ARG A 364 16.19 24.24 -29.29
CA ARG A 364 14.98 24.11 -30.12
C ARG A 364 15.38 23.71 -31.53
N ALA A 365 14.64 22.79 -32.13
CA ALA A 365 14.70 22.46 -33.55
C ALA A 365 13.28 22.49 -34.14
N GLY A 366 13.12 23.05 -35.35
CA GLY A 366 11.84 23.09 -36.07
C GLY A 366 11.64 21.92 -37.03
N ASP A 367 12.73 21.24 -37.39
CA ASP A 367 12.72 20.15 -38.37
C ASP A 367 13.77 19.07 -38.02
N GLY A 368 13.66 17.92 -38.69
CA GLY A 368 14.52 16.76 -38.43
C GLY A 368 15.99 16.95 -38.80
N ASN A 369 16.31 17.76 -39.80
CA ASN A 369 17.69 18.01 -40.23
C ASN A 369 18.41 18.92 -39.24
N GLU A 370 17.72 19.95 -38.77
CA GLU A 370 18.17 20.82 -37.70
C GLU A 370 18.38 20.02 -36.41
N ALA A 371 17.46 19.11 -36.06
CA ALA A 371 17.57 18.24 -34.89
C ALA A 371 18.84 17.37 -34.91
N LEU A 372 19.15 16.73 -36.04
CA LEU A 372 20.36 15.89 -36.18
C LEU A 372 21.64 16.71 -36.06
N ARG A 373 21.69 17.90 -36.69
CA ARG A 373 22.84 18.81 -36.61
C ARG A 373 23.07 19.30 -35.18
N LEU A 374 22.01 19.71 -34.50
CA LEU A 374 22.06 20.18 -33.12
C LEU A 374 22.39 19.06 -32.14
N ALA A 375 21.86 17.85 -32.33
CA ALA A 375 22.20 16.70 -31.50
C ALA A 375 23.71 16.38 -31.55
N LYS A 376 24.33 16.44 -32.73
CA LYS A 376 25.79 16.20 -32.89
C LYS A 376 26.64 17.33 -32.30
N THR A 377 26.19 18.58 -32.45
CA THR A 377 26.95 19.77 -32.03
C THR A 377 26.83 20.03 -30.54
N LEU A 378 25.61 19.93 -30.00
CA LEU A 378 25.28 20.31 -28.63
C LEU A 378 25.31 19.15 -27.64
N LYS A 379 25.26 17.90 -28.12
CA LYS A 379 25.25 16.67 -27.29
C LYS A 379 24.29 16.77 -26.09
N PRO A 380 22.99 17.02 -26.34
CA PRO A 380 22.02 17.25 -25.28
C PRO A 380 21.87 16.03 -24.36
N PHE A 381 21.48 16.30 -23.11
CA PHE A 381 21.17 15.29 -22.10
C PHE A 381 20.00 14.38 -22.51
N ALA A 382 18.99 14.94 -23.18
CA ALA A 382 17.87 14.19 -23.76
C ALA A 382 17.27 14.95 -24.96
N ILE A 383 16.53 14.25 -25.81
CA ILE A 383 15.82 14.83 -26.96
C ILE A 383 14.33 14.53 -26.80
N THR A 384 13.45 15.53 -26.90
CA THR A 384 12.01 15.31 -27.14
C THR A 384 11.75 15.42 -28.63
N LEU A 385 11.19 14.39 -29.24
CA LEU A 385 11.07 14.27 -30.70
C LEU A 385 9.62 14.07 -31.13
N ASP A 386 9.08 15.00 -31.92
CA ASP A 386 7.87 14.72 -32.68
C ASP A 386 8.16 13.75 -33.84
N LEU A 387 7.23 12.83 -34.06
CA LEU A 387 7.24 11.92 -35.20
C LEU A 387 6.74 12.59 -36.48
N MET A 388 5.87 13.60 -36.35
CA MET A 388 5.22 14.27 -37.47
C MET A 388 5.95 15.57 -37.85
N LEU A 389 7.21 15.45 -38.30
CA LEU A 389 8.01 16.59 -38.75
C LEU A 389 7.92 16.81 -40.28
N PRO A 390 7.98 18.06 -40.76
CA PRO A 390 8.08 18.37 -42.19
C PRO A 390 9.44 17.94 -42.75
N GLU A 391 9.45 17.62 -44.05
CA GLU A 391 10.62 17.17 -44.85
C GLU A 391 11.22 15.81 -44.46
N LYS A 392 11.52 15.58 -43.18
CA LYS A 392 12.15 14.36 -42.67
C LYS A 392 11.36 13.80 -41.49
N ASN A 393 10.85 12.59 -41.64
CA ASN A 393 9.97 11.95 -40.66
C ASN A 393 10.72 11.70 -39.34
N GLY A 394 10.09 11.94 -38.18
CA GLY A 394 10.74 11.75 -36.88
C GLY A 394 11.18 10.31 -36.60
N TRP A 395 10.62 9.31 -37.27
CA TRP A 395 11.15 7.93 -37.26
C TRP A 395 12.52 7.81 -37.92
N GLU A 396 12.75 8.52 -39.02
CA GLU A 396 14.04 8.56 -39.72
C GLU A 396 15.07 9.32 -38.88
N VAL A 397 14.64 10.42 -38.24
CA VAL A 397 15.47 11.17 -37.29
C VAL A 397 15.89 10.30 -36.10
N LEU A 398 14.97 9.56 -35.49
CA LEU A 398 15.28 8.64 -34.39
C LEU A 398 16.30 7.56 -34.81
N ARG A 399 16.09 6.94 -35.98
CA ARG A 399 16.99 5.91 -36.49
C ARG A 399 18.40 6.46 -36.71
N GLU A 400 18.53 7.60 -37.37
CA GLU A 400 19.84 8.22 -37.63
C GLU A 400 20.53 8.67 -36.33
N LEU A 401 19.78 9.17 -35.34
CA LEU A 401 20.32 9.46 -34.02
C LEU A 401 20.89 8.21 -33.35
N LYS A 402 20.26 7.03 -33.54
CA LYS A 402 20.64 5.76 -32.92
C LYS A 402 21.71 4.98 -33.69
N GLU A 403 21.84 5.20 -35.00
CA GLU A 403 22.88 4.58 -35.84
C GLU A 403 24.22 5.35 -35.78
N ASP A 404 24.20 6.64 -35.46
CA ASP A 404 25.43 7.44 -35.31
C ASP A 404 26.05 7.27 -33.90
N PRO A 405 27.30 6.76 -33.78
CA PRO A 405 27.97 6.58 -32.50
C PRO A 405 28.10 7.85 -31.65
N ALA A 406 28.08 9.03 -32.26
CA ALA A 406 28.18 10.31 -31.53
C ALA A 406 26.87 10.71 -30.83
N THR A 407 25.72 10.15 -31.23
CA THR A 407 24.39 10.50 -30.72
C THR A 407 23.58 9.30 -30.22
N ALA A 408 24.04 8.07 -30.45
CA ALA A 408 23.30 6.85 -30.15
C ALA A 408 22.89 6.70 -28.68
N ASP A 409 23.77 7.16 -27.78
CA ASP A 409 23.57 7.09 -26.33
C ASP A 409 22.62 8.16 -25.78
N ILE A 410 22.23 9.16 -26.59
CA ILE A 410 21.34 10.23 -26.15
C ILE A 410 19.91 9.68 -26.04
N PRO A 411 19.26 9.76 -24.86
CA PRO A 411 17.89 9.28 -24.71
C PRO A 411 16.90 10.16 -25.49
N VAL A 412 15.97 9.52 -26.19
CA VAL A 412 14.95 10.20 -27.01
C VAL A 412 13.57 9.89 -26.45
N ILE A 413 12.83 10.91 -26.03
CA ILE A 413 11.42 10.84 -25.65
C ILE A 413 10.59 11.20 -26.87
N ILE A 414 9.74 10.29 -27.31
CA ILE A 414 8.83 10.58 -28.43
C ILE A 414 7.63 11.38 -27.92
N VAL A 415 7.24 12.43 -28.64
CA VAL A 415 6.07 13.26 -28.34
C VAL A 415 5.17 13.30 -29.57
N SER A 416 4.06 12.56 -29.60
CA SER A 416 3.25 12.47 -30.84
C SER A 416 1.74 12.48 -30.59
N ALA A 417 0.97 12.89 -31.61
CA ALA A 417 -0.49 12.85 -31.62
C ALA A 417 -1.07 11.48 -32.00
N ALA A 418 -0.27 10.58 -32.59
CA ALA A 418 -0.72 9.25 -33.02
C ALA A 418 -0.53 8.22 -31.90
N ASN A 419 -1.48 7.30 -31.70
CA ASN A 419 -1.30 6.16 -30.79
C ASN A 419 -0.37 5.11 -31.42
N GLY A 420 0.94 5.30 -31.28
CA GLY A 420 1.99 4.43 -31.81
C GLY A 420 2.98 3.96 -30.73
N LEU A 421 2.48 3.37 -29.64
CA LEU A 421 3.25 2.98 -28.44
C LEU A 421 4.29 1.85 -28.65
N LYS A 422 4.28 1.14 -29.79
CA LYS A 422 5.07 -0.10 -29.99
C LYS A 422 6.32 0.06 -30.84
N ASP A 423 6.28 0.92 -31.84
CA ASP A 423 7.41 1.06 -32.77
C ASP A 423 8.54 1.89 -32.12
N GLY A 424 8.22 2.79 -31.18
CA GLY A 424 9.16 3.73 -30.55
C GLY A 424 10.27 3.05 -29.77
N PHE A 425 9.91 2.07 -28.95
CA PHE A 425 10.85 1.29 -28.14
C PHE A 425 11.69 0.34 -28.99
N SER A 426 11.14 -0.18 -30.09
CA SER A 426 11.84 -1.08 -31.03
C SER A 426 12.99 -0.37 -31.77
N PHE A 427 12.92 0.96 -31.91
CA PHE A 427 13.97 1.80 -32.49
C PHE A 427 14.82 2.55 -31.44
N GLY A 428 14.68 2.23 -30.15
CA GLY A 428 15.56 2.74 -29.09
C GLY A 428 15.12 4.04 -28.42
N ALA A 429 13.85 4.44 -28.53
CA ALA A 429 13.29 5.52 -27.71
C ALA A 429 13.24 5.14 -26.23
N SER A 430 13.42 6.13 -25.36
CA SER A 430 13.55 5.94 -23.91
C SER A 430 12.22 6.12 -23.16
N ASP A 431 11.29 6.91 -23.71
CA ASP A 431 9.92 7.02 -23.23
C ASP A 431 9.02 7.57 -24.35
N TYR A 432 7.70 7.54 -24.14
CA TYR A 432 6.69 7.98 -25.11
C TYR A 432 5.60 8.81 -24.44
N LEU A 433 5.29 9.98 -25.01
CA LEU A 433 4.26 10.90 -24.55
C LEU A 433 3.27 11.22 -25.67
N THR A 434 1.98 11.23 -25.33
CA THR A 434 0.90 11.61 -26.23
C THR A 434 0.61 13.09 -26.14
N LYS A 435 0.37 13.77 -27.27
CA LYS A 435 -0.17 15.14 -27.29
C LYS A 435 -1.67 15.13 -26.92
N PRO A 436 -2.18 16.06 -26.10
CA PRO A 436 -1.51 17.23 -25.53
C PRO A 436 -0.50 16.85 -24.44
N VAL A 437 0.68 17.48 -24.48
CA VAL A 437 1.78 17.17 -23.55
C VAL A 437 1.45 17.71 -22.16
N ASP A 438 1.17 16.79 -21.24
CA ASP A 438 0.99 17.11 -19.83
C ASP A 438 2.34 17.39 -19.15
N LYS A 439 2.39 18.45 -18.33
CA LYS A 439 3.60 18.91 -17.66
C LYS A 439 4.12 17.85 -16.68
N GLU A 440 3.24 17.24 -15.89
CA GLU A 440 3.64 16.27 -14.87
C GLU A 440 4.17 14.99 -15.50
N SER A 441 3.56 14.55 -16.60
CA SER A 441 3.97 13.39 -17.40
C SER A 441 5.33 13.61 -18.08
N LEU A 442 5.55 14.78 -18.70
CA LEU A 442 6.84 15.14 -19.29
C LEU A 442 7.95 15.18 -18.24
N LEU A 443 7.69 15.78 -17.08
CA LEU A 443 8.65 15.86 -15.99
C LEU A 443 8.89 14.49 -15.34
N ALA A 444 7.87 13.64 -15.24
CA ALA A 444 8.03 12.26 -14.78
C ALA A 444 8.93 11.46 -15.73
N SER A 445 8.73 11.56 -17.05
CA SER A 445 9.59 10.93 -18.05
C SER A 445 11.04 11.42 -17.99
N LEU A 446 11.26 12.74 -17.91
CA LEU A 446 12.61 13.31 -17.74
C LEU A 446 13.27 12.88 -16.42
N LYS A 447 12.50 12.80 -15.32
CA LYS A 447 12.99 12.27 -14.03
C LYS A 447 13.34 10.79 -14.12
N LYS A 448 12.59 9.96 -14.86
CA LYS A 448 12.98 8.56 -15.11
C LYS A 448 14.35 8.49 -15.78
N LEU A 449 14.60 9.31 -16.80
CA LEU A 449 15.89 9.37 -17.50
C LEU A 449 17.06 9.82 -16.60
N SER A 450 16.79 10.68 -15.62
CA SER A 450 17.78 11.09 -14.60
C SER A 450 18.19 9.95 -13.67
N LEU A 451 17.42 8.85 -13.63
CA LEU A 451 17.65 7.69 -12.75
C LEU A 451 18.08 6.42 -13.48
N THR A 452 17.95 6.35 -14.82
CA THR A 452 18.15 5.13 -15.61
C THR A 452 19.34 5.16 -16.58
N THR A 453 19.99 6.30 -16.78
CA THR A 453 21.16 6.39 -17.66
C THR A 453 22.46 6.03 -16.92
N LYS A 454 22.60 4.73 -16.64
CA LYS A 454 23.84 3.93 -16.62
C LYS A 454 23.65 2.73 -15.69
N VAL A 455 23.55 1.55 -16.30
CA VAL A 455 24.16 0.26 -15.91
C VAL A 455 23.27 -0.86 -16.48
N LYS A 456 23.83 -1.65 -17.40
CA LYS A 456 23.22 -2.90 -17.89
C LYS A 456 22.91 -3.80 -16.68
N ARG A 457 21.61 -3.96 -16.36
CA ARG A 457 21.10 -4.83 -15.27
C ARG A 457 21.20 -6.33 -15.58
N GLY A 458 21.61 -6.72 -16.80
CA GLY A 458 21.64 -8.11 -17.29
C GLY A 458 22.63 -9.08 -16.61
N SER A 459 22.98 -8.86 -15.34
CA SER A 459 23.86 -9.73 -14.57
C SER A 459 23.29 -10.19 -13.22
N TYR A 460 22.04 -9.80 -12.89
CA TYR A 460 21.27 -10.34 -11.76
C TYR A 460 20.17 -11.23 -12.32
N THR A 461 20.18 -12.51 -11.96
CA THR A 461 19.37 -13.55 -12.61
C THR A 461 18.33 -14.11 -11.66
N VAL A 462 17.06 -14.01 -12.04
CA VAL A 462 15.91 -14.51 -11.28
C VAL A 462 15.41 -15.81 -11.92
N LEU A 463 15.29 -16.88 -11.13
CA LEU A 463 14.61 -18.11 -11.54
C LEU A 463 13.12 -18.01 -11.19
N VAL A 464 12.24 -18.15 -12.17
CA VAL A 464 10.79 -18.19 -11.98
C VAL A 464 10.33 -19.64 -12.15
N VAL A 465 9.66 -20.17 -11.13
CA VAL A 465 9.16 -21.56 -11.07
C VAL A 465 7.66 -21.55 -10.83
N ASP A 466 6.91 -21.97 -11.84
CA ASP A 466 5.44 -22.01 -11.82
C ASP A 466 4.98 -23.10 -12.80
N ASP A 467 3.94 -23.87 -12.48
CA ASP A 467 3.43 -24.91 -13.38
C ASP A 467 2.50 -24.36 -14.47
N ASP A 468 2.01 -23.13 -14.32
CA ASP A 468 1.30 -22.42 -15.38
C ASP A 468 2.30 -21.71 -16.32
N PRO A 469 2.50 -22.19 -17.57
CA PRO A 469 3.44 -21.58 -18.50
C PRO A 469 3.11 -20.12 -18.82
N LYS A 470 1.83 -19.73 -18.73
CA LYS A 470 1.41 -18.34 -18.96
C LYS A 470 1.88 -17.42 -17.83
N ALA A 471 1.84 -17.89 -16.59
CA ALA A 471 2.32 -17.15 -15.43
C ALA A 471 3.84 -16.96 -15.49
N VAL A 472 4.59 -18.01 -15.86
CA VAL A 472 6.05 -17.93 -16.08
C VAL A 472 6.40 -16.91 -17.17
N GLU A 473 5.73 -16.97 -18.32
CA GLU A 473 6.00 -16.06 -19.43
C GLU A 473 5.69 -14.60 -19.09
N LEU A 474 4.57 -14.35 -18.40
CA LEU A 474 4.20 -13.01 -17.94
C LEU A 474 5.25 -12.43 -16.99
N LEU A 475 5.64 -13.19 -15.96
CA LEU A 475 6.65 -12.76 -14.99
C LEU A 475 8.01 -12.53 -15.65
N ALA A 476 8.40 -13.42 -16.57
CA ALA A 476 9.66 -13.30 -17.27
C ALA A 476 9.72 -12.03 -18.12
N GLN A 477 8.67 -11.71 -18.88
CA GLN A 477 8.63 -10.50 -19.69
C GLN A 477 8.72 -9.23 -18.83
N ILE A 478 8.06 -9.20 -17.67
CA ILE A 478 8.07 -8.05 -16.76
C ILE A 478 9.46 -7.86 -16.14
N LEU A 479 10.05 -8.93 -15.60
CA LEU A 479 11.38 -8.90 -14.99
C LEU A 479 12.46 -8.55 -16.03
N GLN A 480 12.35 -9.07 -17.25
CA GLN A 480 13.23 -8.71 -18.36
C GLN A 480 13.06 -7.25 -18.78
N GLY A 481 11.83 -6.73 -18.80
CA GLY A 481 11.53 -5.31 -19.03
C GLY A 481 12.16 -4.39 -17.98
N GLU A 482 12.27 -4.86 -16.73
CA GLU A 482 13.03 -4.21 -15.66
C GLU A 482 14.55 -4.48 -15.72
N GLY A 483 15.02 -5.22 -16.73
CA GLY A 483 16.44 -5.47 -17.00
C GLY A 483 17.07 -6.65 -16.24
N PHE A 484 16.28 -7.48 -15.55
CA PHE A 484 16.78 -8.70 -14.90
C PHE A 484 17.03 -9.82 -15.93
N GLY A 485 18.03 -10.66 -15.67
CA GLY A 485 18.13 -11.96 -16.32
C GLY A 485 17.05 -12.88 -15.77
N VAL A 486 16.39 -13.69 -16.61
CA VAL A 486 15.33 -14.61 -16.14
C VAL A 486 15.59 -16.01 -16.64
N ILE A 487 15.58 -16.96 -15.70
CA ILE A 487 15.53 -18.41 -15.97
C ILE A 487 14.09 -18.86 -15.74
N LYS A 488 13.54 -19.61 -16.69
CA LYS A 488 12.15 -20.08 -16.66
C LYS A 488 12.11 -21.55 -16.32
N ALA A 489 11.28 -21.95 -15.37
CA ALA A 489 10.97 -23.33 -15.05
C ALA A 489 9.45 -23.51 -14.97
N TYR A 490 8.95 -24.57 -15.61
CA TYR A 490 7.52 -24.86 -15.76
C TYR A 490 7.02 -25.93 -14.79
N GLY A 491 7.76 -26.16 -13.71
CA GLY A 491 7.43 -27.17 -12.71
C GLY A 491 8.55 -27.32 -11.67
N GLY A 492 8.24 -28.00 -10.57
CA GLY A 492 9.14 -28.08 -9.42
C GLY A 492 10.46 -28.81 -9.69
N GLU A 493 10.44 -29.94 -10.39
CA GLU A 493 11.63 -30.74 -10.69
C GLU A 493 12.60 -29.98 -11.63
N GLU A 494 12.03 -29.32 -12.64
CA GLU A 494 12.78 -28.45 -13.55
C GLU A 494 13.38 -27.26 -12.79
N GLY A 495 12.60 -26.65 -11.88
CA GLY A 495 13.05 -25.56 -11.03
C GLY A 495 14.24 -25.93 -10.16
N VAL A 496 14.23 -27.10 -9.51
CA VAL A 496 15.37 -27.60 -8.72
C VAL A 496 16.61 -27.80 -9.60
N THR A 497 16.43 -28.44 -10.76
CA THR A 497 17.53 -28.71 -11.71
C THR A 497 18.17 -27.42 -12.23
N LEU A 498 17.35 -26.44 -12.61
CA LEU A 498 17.79 -25.16 -13.13
C LEU A 498 18.39 -24.26 -12.05
N ALA A 499 17.92 -24.35 -10.81
CA ALA A 499 18.56 -23.67 -9.68
C ALA A 499 19.99 -24.18 -9.45
N MET A 500 20.21 -25.50 -9.52
CA MET A 500 21.53 -26.10 -9.36
C MET A 500 22.48 -25.80 -10.51
N LYS A 501 22.00 -25.84 -11.76
CA LYS A 501 22.84 -25.56 -12.95
C LYS A 501 23.07 -24.08 -13.20
N GLY A 502 22.05 -23.26 -12.94
CA GLY A 502 22.02 -21.84 -13.31
C GLY A 502 22.52 -20.90 -12.21
N SER A 503 22.62 -21.36 -10.95
CA SER A 503 23.01 -20.55 -9.79
C SER A 503 22.31 -19.18 -9.76
N PRO A 504 20.96 -19.13 -9.77
CA PRO A 504 20.23 -17.87 -9.80
C PRO A 504 20.46 -17.06 -8.52
N ASP A 505 20.38 -15.74 -8.63
CA ASP A 505 20.53 -14.82 -7.51
C ASP A 505 19.26 -14.77 -6.63
N LEU A 506 18.11 -15.18 -7.18
CA LEU A 506 16.79 -15.19 -6.55
C LEU A 506 15.90 -16.27 -7.19
N VAL A 507 15.08 -16.94 -6.39
CA VAL A 507 14.00 -17.82 -6.88
C VAL A 507 12.64 -17.20 -6.56
N ILE A 508 11.77 -17.12 -7.55
CA ILE A 508 10.33 -16.86 -7.39
C ILE A 508 9.62 -18.19 -7.61
N LEU A 509 8.84 -18.63 -6.63
CA LEU A 509 8.32 -20.00 -6.56
C LEU A 509 6.82 -20.02 -6.26
N ASP A 510 6.03 -20.71 -7.08
CA ASP A 510 4.69 -21.11 -6.68
C ASP A 510 4.72 -22.33 -5.76
N LEU A 511 3.82 -22.36 -4.77
CA LEU A 511 3.63 -23.51 -3.89
C LEU A 511 2.71 -24.58 -4.48
N MET A 512 1.82 -24.20 -5.39
CA MET A 512 0.73 -25.03 -5.89
C MET A 512 1.06 -25.61 -7.27
N MET A 513 2.02 -26.52 -7.33
CA MET A 513 2.42 -27.20 -8.58
C MET A 513 2.16 -28.72 -8.52
N PRO A 514 1.80 -29.37 -9.64
CA PRO A 514 1.66 -30.82 -9.76
C PRO A 514 3.02 -31.53 -9.68
N GLU A 515 2.97 -32.82 -9.33
CA GLU A 515 4.12 -33.71 -9.12
C GLU A 515 5.02 -33.30 -7.96
N VAL A 516 5.74 -32.18 -8.10
CA VAL A 516 6.66 -31.64 -7.10
C VAL A 516 6.15 -30.30 -6.64
N SER A 517 5.61 -30.26 -5.41
CA SER A 517 5.07 -29.04 -4.82
C SER A 517 6.17 -28.01 -4.52
N GLY A 518 5.84 -26.72 -4.46
CA GLY A 518 6.83 -25.69 -4.11
C GLY A 518 7.41 -25.84 -2.70
N PHE A 519 6.69 -26.49 -1.78
CA PHE A 519 7.26 -26.86 -0.47
C PHE A 519 8.39 -27.87 -0.60
N GLU A 520 8.23 -28.85 -1.49
CA GLU A 520 9.24 -29.87 -1.76
C GLU A 520 10.43 -29.30 -2.52
N VAL A 521 10.19 -28.38 -3.47
CA VAL A 521 11.24 -27.59 -4.12
C VAL A 521 12.07 -26.83 -3.08
N LEU A 522 11.42 -26.13 -2.15
CA LEU A 522 12.10 -25.43 -1.06
C LEU A 522 12.98 -26.37 -0.24
N GLU A 523 12.44 -27.49 0.22
CA GLU A 523 13.18 -28.47 1.01
C GLU A 523 14.42 -29.00 0.26
N ARG A 524 14.25 -29.34 -1.02
CA ARG A 524 15.35 -29.78 -1.89
C ARG A 524 16.40 -28.71 -2.08
N LEU A 525 16.02 -27.45 -2.35
CA LEU A 525 16.97 -26.35 -2.49
C LEU A 525 17.76 -26.11 -1.20
N ARG A 526 17.15 -26.29 -0.02
CA ARG A 526 17.81 -26.13 1.29
C ARG A 526 18.75 -27.27 1.65
N ASN A 527 18.51 -28.48 1.15
CA ASN A 527 19.35 -29.64 1.42
C ASN A 527 20.65 -29.69 0.59
N TRP A 528 20.87 -28.72 -0.32
CA TRP A 528 22.02 -28.68 -1.22
C TRP A 528 22.93 -27.48 -0.95
N HIS A 529 24.25 -27.70 -0.91
CA HIS A 529 25.20 -26.69 -0.43
C HIS A 529 25.27 -25.41 -1.27
N ASP A 530 25.01 -25.49 -2.58
CA ASP A 530 25.09 -24.36 -3.51
C ASP A 530 23.78 -23.56 -3.58
N THR A 531 22.66 -24.21 -3.28
CA THR A 531 21.32 -23.62 -3.41
C THR A 531 20.69 -23.23 -2.08
N LYS A 532 21.22 -23.73 -0.95
CA LYS A 532 20.64 -23.51 0.38
C LYS A 532 20.55 -22.04 0.79
N ASP A 533 21.44 -21.21 0.27
CA ASP A 533 21.52 -19.79 0.62
C ASP A 533 20.84 -18.91 -0.44
N ILE A 534 20.23 -19.47 -1.48
CA ILE A 534 19.52 -18.70 -2.50
C ILE A 534 18.21 -18.18 -1.88
N PRO A 535 17.96 -16.86 -1.91
CA PRO A 535 16.71 -16.32 -1.40
C PRO A 535 15.53 -16.81 -2.26
N VAL A 536 14.42 -17.11 -1.60
CA VAL A 536 13.18 -17.57 -2.25
C VAL A 536 12.04 -16.64 -1.88
N ILE A 537 11.38 -16.09 -2.89
CA ILE A 537 10.10 -15.39 -2.79
C ILE A 537 9.00 -16.35 -3.20
N ILE A 538 8.02 -16.53 -2.34
CA ILE A 538 6.87 -17.34 -2.65
C ILE A 538 5.85 -16.47 -3.39
N TYR A 539 5.47 -16.87 -4.59
CA TYR A 539 4.44 -16.20 -5.38
C TYR A 539 3.31 -17.19 -5.65
N THR A 540 2.26 -17.16 -4.82
CA THR A 540 1.21 -18.20 -4.84
C THR A 540 -0.20 -17.62 -4.68
N ALA A 541 -1.19 -18.32 -5.25
CA ALA A 541 -2.60 -18.02 -5.01
C ALA A 541 -3.12 -18.59 -3.67
N LYS A 542 -2.35 -19.50 -3.04
CA LYS A 542 -2.69 -20.15 -1.77
C LYS A 542 -2.74 -19.14 -0.61
N ASP A 543 -3.80 -19.19 0.19
CA ASP A 543 -3.82 -18.52 1.49
C ASP A 543 -2.92 -19.27 2.47
N ILE A 544 -1.85 -18.60 2.92
CA ILE A 544 -0.84 -19.21 3.79
C ILE A 544 -1.38 -19.32 5.22
N THR A 545 -1.62 -20.56 5.66
CA THR A 545 -2.08 -20.88 7.02
C THR A 545 -0.93 -20.74 8.03
N SER A 546 -1.27 -20.81 9.33
CA SER A 546 -0.27 -20.82 10.41
C SER A 546 0.64 -22.06 10.35
N GLU A 547 0.11 -23.20 9.90
CA GLU A 547 0.85 -24.44 9.70
C GLU A 547 1.77 -24.36 8.48
N ASP A 548 1.31 -23.75 7.38
CA ASP A 548 2.16 -23.44 6.23
C ASP A 548 3.33 -22.54 6.65
N ARG A 549 3.06 -21.49 7.44
CA ARG A 549 4.12 -20.62 7.98
C ARG A 549 5.17 -21.37 8.81
N ALA A 550 4.75 -22.35 9.61
CA ALA A 550 5.66 -23.19 10.38
C ALA A 550 6.55 -24.06 9.49
N ARG A 551 6.00 -24.62 8.40
CA ARG A 551 6.75 -25.41 7.40
C ARG A 551 7.70 -24.56 6.56
N LEU A 552 7.30 -23.33 6.29
CA LEU A 552 8.05 -22.34 5.53
C LEU A 552 9.28 -21.80 6.31
N GLY A 553 9.18 -21.73 7.65
CA GLY A 553 10.29 -21.30 8.51
C GLY A 553 10.59 -19.80 8.44
N ASN A 554 11.56 -19.34 9.24
CA ASN A 554 11.91 -17.92 9.37
C ASN A 554 12.82 -17.36 8.26
N GLU A 555 13.28 -18.20 7.33
CA GLU A 555 14.31 -17.86 6.33
C GLU A 555 13.77 -17.63 4.91
N ILE A 556 12.45 -17.49 4.75
CA ILE A 556 11.82 -17.05 3.50
C ILE A 556 11.84 -15.52 3.45
N SER A 557 12.19 -14.99 2.29
CA SER A 557 12.29 -13.55 2.09
C SER A 557 10.92 -12.86 2.17
N LYS A 558 9.88 -13.46 1.56
CA LYS A 558 8.46 -13.05 1.71
C LYS A 558 7.51 -14.02 0.99
N VAL A 559 6.23 -14.00 1.37
CA VAL A 559 5.11 -14.54 0.58
C VAL A 559 4.36 -13.38 -0.09
N VAL A 560 4.20 -13.46 -1.41
CA VAL A 560 3.43 -12.53 -2.25
C VAL A 560 2.24 -13.29 -2.84
N LYS A 561 1.03 -12.76 -2.68
CA LYS A 561 -0.19 -13.41 -3.16
C LYS A 561 -0.43 -13.10 -4.63
N LYS A 562 -0.61 -14.14 -5.46
CA LYS A 562 -1.01 -14.03 -6.89
C LYS A 562 -2.34 -13.26 -6.96
N GLY A 563 -2.36 -12.12 -7.68
CA GLY A 563 -3.55 -11.26 -7.81
C GLY A 563 -3.44 -9.87 -7.17
N PHE A 564 -2.31 -9.52 -6.55
CA PHE A 564 -1.99 -8.13 -6.16
C PHE A 564 -1.24 -7.38 -7.28
N ILE A 565 -1.13 -6.04 -7.14
CA ILE A 565 -0.43 -5.15 -8.06
C ILE A 565 1.02 -5.63 -8.22
N MET A 566 1.46 -5.84 -9.47
CA MET A 566 2.79 -6.36 -9.83
C MET A 566 3.96 -5.54 -9.25
N GLU A 567 3.72 -4.26 -8.99
CA GLU A 567 4.63 -3.35 -8.31
C GLU A 567 5.05 -3.87 -6.93
N CYS A 568 4.16 -4.55 -6.20
CA CYS A 568 4.48 -5.16 -4.90
C CYS A 568 5.52 -6.28 -5.03
N LEU A 569 5.46 -7.09 -6.08
CA LEU A 569 6.45 -8.15 -6.32
C LEU A 569 7.82 -7.52 -6.64
N LEU A 570 7.84 -6.49 -7.49
CA LEU A 570 9.07 -5.76 -7.83
C LEU A 570 9.69 -5.05 -6.62
N GLU A 571 8.88 -4.50 -5.72
CA GLU A 571 9.36 -3.96 -4.45
C GLU A 571 10.01 -5.03 -3.56
N GLU A 572 9.41 -6.22 -3.45
CA GLU A 572 9.98 -7.30 -2.66
C GLU A 572 11.28 -7.83 -3.28
N VAL A 573 11.36 -7.97 -4.60
CA VAL A 573 12.61 -8.29 -5.32
C VAL A 573 13.70 -7.26 -4.99
N ARG A 574 13.37 -5.96 -5.02
CA ARG A 574 14.30 -4.87 -4.66
C ARG A 574 14.74 -4.91 -3.19
N LYS A 575 13.86 -5.33 -2.26
CA LYS A 575 14.20 -5.51 -0.85
C LYS A 575 15.20 -6.65 -0.66
N VAL A 576 15.02 -7.77 -1.37
CA VAL A 576 15.94 -8.92 -1.31
C VAL A 576 17.33 -8.58 -1.81
N GLU A 577 17.46 -7.76 -2.87
CA GLU A 577 18.77 -7.27 -3.33
C GLU A 577 19.57 -6.57 -2.22
N MET A 578 18.88 -5.88 -1.29
CA MET A 578 19.53 -5.17 -0.17
C MET A 578 19.94 -6.07 1.00
N PHE A 579 19.29 -7.23 1.17
CA PHE A 579 19.68 -8.22 2.17
C PHE A 579 20.89 -9.05 1.73
N TYR A 580 21.11 -9.19 0.42
CA TYR A 580 22.24 -9.94 -0.16
C TYR A 580 23.13 -9.07 -1.08
N PRO A 581 23.73 -7.98 -0.56
CA PRO A 581 24.40 -6.96 -1.38
C PRO A 581 25.61 -7.49 -2.16
N ALA A 582 26.33 -8.49 -1.64
CA ALA A 582 27.46 -9.09 -2.36
C ALA A 582 27.00 -9.82 -3.64
N ARG A 583 25.90 -10.58 -3.57
CA ARG A 583 25.30 -11.27 -4.73
C ARG A 583 24.66 -10.28 -5.70
N ALA A 584 24.01 -9.25 -5.18
CA ALA A 584 23.46 -8.15 -5.97
C ALA A 584 24.52 -7.22 -6.61
N LYS A 585 25.83 -7.53 -6.46
CA LYS A 585 26.96 -6.71 -6.94
C LYS A 585 26.86 -5.26 -6.45
N MET A 586 26.41 -5.09 -5.22
CA MET A 586 26.27 -3.83 -4.50
C MET A 586 27.46 -3.55 -3.56
N VAL A 587 28.54 -4.33 -3.68
CA VAL A 587 29.81 -4.17 -2.95
C VAL A 587 30.89 -3.72 -3.94
N ASP A 588 31.73 -2.77 -3.54
CA ASP A 588 32.90 -2.32 -4.29
C ASP A 588 33.99 -3.41 -4.24
N PRO A 589 34.45 -3.94 -5.39
CA PRO A 589 35.39 -5.06 -5.42
C PRO A 589 36.79 -4.69 -4.93
N LEU A 590 37.14 -3.40 -4.90
CA LEU A 590 38.46 -2.97 -4.45
C LEU A 590 38.51 -2.89 -2.91
N THR A 591 37.59 -2.17 -2.30
CA THR A 591 37.62 -1.83 -0.86
C THR A 591 36.77 -2.75 0.00
N ASN A 592 35.93 -3.60 -0.60
CA ASN A 592 34.93 -4.43 0.08
C ASN A 592 33.91 -3.62 0.92
N THR A 593 33.77 -2.33 0.63
CA THR A 593 32.70 -1.46 1.16
C THR A 593 31.49 -1.48 0.23
N PHE A 594 30.36 -0.90 0.63
CA PHE A 594 29.21 -0.82 -0.26
C PHE A 594 29.47 0.15 -1.43
N ASN A 595 28.82 -0.05 -2.57
CA ASN A 595 28.96 0.84 -3.72
C ASN A 595 27.79 1.85 -3.81
N ARG A 596 27.90 2.82 -4.73
CA ARG A 596 26.87 3.85 -4.94
C ARG A 596 25.45 3.30 -5.15
N ARG A 597 25.31 2.12 -5.76
CA ARG A 597 24.01 1.49 -5.99
C ARG A 597 23.35 1.08 -4.67
N TYR A 598 24.13 0.49 -3.74
CA TYR A 598 23.64 0.19 -2.40
C TYR A 598 23.20 1.46 -1.66
N PHE A 599 24.03 2.50 -1.73
CA PHE A 599 23.80 3.77 -1.05
C PHE A 599 22.48 4.44 -1.45
N LYS A 600 22.22 4.55 -2.76
CA LYS A 600 20.97 5.13 -3.30
C LYS A 600 19.73 4.45 -2.73
N ASN A 601 19.75 3.12 -2.63
CA ASN A 601 18.63 2.37 -2.06
C ASN A 601 18.57 2.55 -0.52
N ARG A 602 19.72 2.57 0.15
CA ARG A 602 19.81 2.65 1.62
C ARG A 602 19.39 4.01 2.15
N ILE A 603 19.77 5.11 1.50
CA ILE A 603 19.40 6.46 1.94
C ILE A 603 17.88 6.70 1.80
N LEU A 604 17.26 6.25 0.71
CA LEU A 604 15.80 6.32 0.54
C LEU A 604 15.05 5.52 1.62
N GLN A 605 15.58 4.36 2.04
CA GLN A 605 15.02 3.61 3.16
C GLN A 605 15.12 4.36 4.48
N GLU A 606 16.26 4.99 4.77
CA GLU A 606 16.44 5.73 6.03
C GLU A 606 15.62 7.02 6.07
N ILE A 607 15.47 7.73 4.94
CA ILE A 607 14.53 8.85 4.80
C ILE A 607 13.10 8.38 5.05
N SER A 608 12.67 7.32 4.38
CA SER A 608 11.32 6.78 4.55
C SER A 608 11.06 6.23 5.96
N ARG A 609 12.08 5.72 6.66
CA ARG A 609 11.99 5.35 8.09
C ARG A 609 11.88 6.59 8.97
N GLY A 610 12.62 7.64 8.66
CA GLY A 610 12.55 8.90 9.38
C GLY A 610 11.21 9.60 9.21
N GLU A 611 10.63 9.58 8.01
CA GLU A 611 9.29 10.11 7.74
C GLU A 611 8.19 9.30 8.45
N ARG A 612 8.32 7.98 8.50
CA ARG A 612 7.32 7.08 9.12
C ARG A 612 7.40 6.99 10.63
N TYR A 613 8.60 6.97 11.20
CA TYR A 613 8.83 6.67 12.62
C TYR A 613 9.47 7.82 13.40
N GLY A 614 9.70 8.97 12.77
CA GLY A 614 10.40 10.10 13.39
C GLY A 614 11.87 9.82 13.69
N HIS A 615 12.45 8.79 13.10
CA HIS A 615 13.85 8.44 13.30
C HIS A 615 14.77 9.42 12.56
N LEU A 616 15.62 10.09 13.32
CA LEU A 616 16.71 10.88 12.75
C LEU A 616 17.85 9.97 12.30
N PHE A 617 18.64 10.41 11.33
CA PHE A 617 19.90 9.79 10.99
C PHE A 617 20.88 10.87 10.55
N SER A 618 22.17 10.56 10.60
CA SER A 618 23.22 11.45 10.08
C SER A 618 23.93 10.81 8.90
N MET A 619 24.49 11.64 8.04
CA MET A 619 25.30 11.22 6.91
C MET A 619 26.58 12.03 6.91
N GLU A 620 27.71 11.36 6.70
CA GLU A 620 29.02 11.98 6.58
C GLU A 620 29.57 11.75 5.17
N MET A 621 30.00 12.82 4.52
CA MET A 621 30.74 12.80 3.27
C MET A 621 32.22 12.96 3.61
N ILE A 622 33.03 11.92 3.38
CA ILE A 622 34.43 11.83 3.79
C ILE A 622 35.31 11.88 2.55
N TYR A 623 36.15 12.91 2.46
CA TYR A 623 37.13 13.09 1.40
C TYR A 623 38.54 12.85 1.93
N ILE A 624 39.34 12.05 1.22
CA ILE A 624 40.74 11.81 1.57
C ILE A 624 41.61 12.90 0.95
N ASP A 625 42.18 13.75 1.78
CA ASP A 625 42.99 14.88 1.34
C ASP A 625 44.28 14.40 0.64
N ASN A 626 44.70 15.11 -0.42
CA ASN A 626 45.92 14.87 -1.20
C ASN A 626 46.05 13.47 -1.83
N PHE A 627 44.98 12.68 -1.87
CA PHE A 627 45.04 11.31 -2.42
C PHE A 627 45.33 11.26 -3.92
N ASP A 628 44.79 12.21 -4.69
CA ASP A 628 45.07 12.33 -6.14
C ASP A 628 46.57 12.61 -6.40
N ALA A 629 47.19 13.48 -5.61
CA ALA A 629 48.63 13.75 -5.70
C ALA A 629 49.47 12.51 -5.37
N TYR A 630 49.07 11.74 -4.34
CA TYR A 630 49.69 10.46 -4.02
C TYR A 630 49.59 9.46 -5.18
N ARG A 631 48.40 9.28 -5.75
CA ARG A 631 48.18 8.35 -6.88
C ARG A 631 48.99 8.76 -8.12
N LYS A 632 49.10 10.05 -8.41
CA LYS A 632 49.93 10.59 -9.51
C LYS A 632 51.43 10.33 -9.27
N LYS A 633 51.90 10.44 -8.02
CA LYS A 633 53.31 10.28 -7.66
C LYS A 633 53.76 8.82 -7.60
N TYR A 634 52.92 7.92 -7.07
CA TYR A 634 53.29 6.53 -6.77
C TYR A 634 52.61 5.48 -7.67
N GLY A 635 51.69 5.90 -8.54
CA GLY A 635 51.00 5.04 -9.49
C GLY A 635 49.74 4.37 -8.94
N SER A 636 48.92 3.78 -9.83
CA SER A 636 47.60 3.24 -9.48
C SER A 636 47.66 2.06 -8.52
N ILE A 637 48.67 1.18 -8.62
CA ILE A 637 48.78 -0.02 -7.77
C ILE A 637 48.95 0.36 -6.29
N LYS A 638 49.86 1.29 -6.00
CA LYS A 638 50.07 1.81 -4.64
C LYS A 638 48.88 2.61 -4.13
N GLY A 639 48.21 3.36 -5.01
CA GLY A 639 46.93 4.01 -4.70
C GLY A 639 45.86 3.00 -4.29
N ASP A 640 45.71 1.91 -5.03
CA ASP A 640 44.73 0.86 -4.75
C ASP A 640 44.98 0.15 -3.42
N GLU A 641 46.25 -0.05 -3.04
CA GLU A 641 46.62 -0.57 -1.71
C GLU A 641 46.30 0.44 -0.59
N ALA A 642 46.62 1.72 -0.80
CA ALA A 642 46.37 2.78 0.17
C ALA A 642 44.87 2.97 0.43
N ILE A 643 44.03 3.02 -0.61
CA ILE A 643 42.59 3.22 -0.47
C ILE A 643 41.90 2.03 0.20
N LYS A 644 42.38 0.80 -0.04
CA LYS A 644 41.92 -0.41 0.67
C LYS A 644 42.15 -0.30 2.17
N LYS A 645 43.35 0.13 2.58
CA LYS A 645 43.69 0.29 3.99
C LYS A 645 42.95 1.44 4.65
N LEU A 646 42.77 2.56 3.94
CA LEU A 646 41.97 3.68 4.40
C LEU A 646 40.51 3.24 4.64
N ALA A 647 39.90 2.54 3.69
CA ALA A 647 38.54 2.02 3.82
C ALA A 647 38.39 1.08 5.05
N ALA A 648 39.34 0.15 5.24
CA ALA A 648 39.35 -0.73 6.41
C ALA A 648 39.49 0.07 7.73
N GLY A 649 40.36 1.08 7.76
CA GLY A 649 40.55 1.94 8.92
C GLY A 649 39.31 2.78 9.27
N ILE A 650 38.59 3.26 8.25
CA ILE A 650 37.29 3.94 8.44
C ILE A 650 36.28 2.94 9.02
N GLN A 651 36.18 1.74 8.45
CA GLN A 651 35.20 0.72 8.87
C GLN A 651 35.44 0.21 10.30
N GLU A 652 36.68 0.17 10.78
CA GLU A 652 37.01 -0.10 12.20
C GLU A 652 36.45 0.96 13.16
N CYS A 653 36.18 2.17 12.66
CA CYS A 653 35.66 3.25 13.49
C CYS A 653 34.13 3.22 13.64
N THR A 654 33.44 2.44 12.81
CA THR A 654 31.97 2.41 12.67
C THR A 654 31.35 1.15 13.30
N ARG A 655 30.03 1.18 13.51
CA ARG A 655 29.24 0.02 13.99
C ARG A 655 28.86 -0.88 12.81
N LYS A 656 28.43 -2.11 13.11
CA LYS A 656 27.90 -3.04 12.09
C LYS A 656 26.65 -2.52 11.38
N SER A 657 25.86 -1.68 12.04
CA SER A 657 24.64 -1.06 11.49
C SER A 657 24.92 0.12 10.56
N ASP A 658 26.13 0.66 10.61
CA ASP A 658 26.51 1.84 9.84
C ASP A 658 26.89 1.41 8.42
N CYS A 659 26.52 2.21 7.44
CA CYS A 659 26.74 1.88 6.04
C CYS A 659 27.86 2.74 5.47
N LEU A 660 29.05 2.14 5.35
CA LEU A 660 30.20 2.75 4.67
C LEU A 660 30.17 2.40 3.18
N VAL A 661 30.22 3.44 2.35
CA VAL A 661 30.07 3.37 0.90
C VAL A 661 31.28 4.01 0.25
N ARG A 662 31.90 3.34 -0.72
CA ARG A 662 32.82 4.01 -1.65
C ARG A 662 32.02 4.83 -2.65
N TYR A 663 31.97 6.13 -2.41
CA TYR A 663 31.22 7.07 -3.24
C TYR A 663 32.05 7.62 -4.38
N GLY A 664 33.37 7.70 -4.30
CA GLY A 664 34.21 8.15 -5.41
C GLY A 664 35.56 7.44 -5.40
N ASP A 665 36.47 7.91 -6.24
CA ASP A 665 37.83 7.38 -6.30
C ASP A 665 38.55 7.52 -4.95
N PHE A 666 38.32 8.63 -4.25
CA PHE A 666 38.89 9.00 -2.95
C PHE A 666 37.84 9.63 -2.00
N THR A 667 36.56 9.32 -2.22
CA THR A 667 35.44 9.83 -1.42
C THR A 667 34.62 8.67 -0.88
N PHE A 668 34.25 8.74 0.40
CA PHE A 668 33.38 7.78 1.06
C PHE A 668 32.14 8.48 1.60
N VAL A 669 31.04 7.74 1.66
CA VAL A 669 29.84 8.18 2.38
C VAL A 669 29.60 7.22 3.53
N LEU A 670 29.30 7.76 4.70
CA LEU A 670 28.92 7.01 5.88
C LEU A 670 27.51 7.40 6.30
N LEU A 671 26.57 6.46 6.21
CA LEU A 671 25.24 6.62 6.79
C LEU A 671 25.23 6.08 8.22
N LEU A 672 24.72 6.90 9.15
CA LEU A 672 24.65 6.65 10.59
C LEU A 672 23.18 6.65 11.05
N PRO A 673 22.47 5.50 10.96
CA PRO A 673 21.08 5.38 11.38
C PRO A 673 20.90 5.70 12.87
N GLN A 674 19.88 6.48 13.22
CA GLN A 674 19.54 6.85 14.61
C GLN A 674 20.65 7.60 15.36
N ILE A 675 21.60 8.18 14.64
CA ILE A 675 22.64 9.04 15.23
C ILE A 675 22.31 10.49 14.93
N PRO A 676 22.15 11.35 15.96
CA PRO A 676 21.94 12.78 15.77
C PRO A 676 23.23 13.46 15.31
N LYS A 677 23.08 14.61 14.66
CA LYS A 677 24.17 15.37 14.05
C LYS A 677 25.32 15.68 15.00
N THR A 678 25.01 16.00 16.25
CA THR A 678 25.99 16.29 17.30
C THR A 678 26.84 15.07 17.64
N SER A 679 26.23 13.89 17.68
CA SER A 679 26.92 12.61 17.90
C SER A 679 27.72 12.17 16.67
N ALA A 680 27.21 12.45 15.47
CA ALA A 680 27.92 12.18 14.22
C ALA A 680 29.26 12.94 14.15
N ARG A 681 29.31 14.21 14.62
CA ARG A 681 30.58 14.96 14.71
C ARG A 681 31.72 14.16 15.37
N PHE A 682 31.43 13.42 16.44
CA PHE A 682 32.45 12.61 17.12
C PHE A 682 32.90 11.40 16.31
N VAL A 683 32.00 10.82 15.50
CA VAL A 683 32.32 9.73 14.57
C VAL A 683 33.22 10.27 13.45
N GLY A 684 32.86 11.38 12.82
CA GLY A 684 33.69 12.07 11.84
C GLY A 684 35.08 12.44 12.38
N GLU A 685 35.18 12.99 13.60
CA GLU A 685 36.48 13.33 14.21
C GLU A 685 37.32 12.08 14.52
N LYS A 686 36.67 11.00 14.99
CA LYS A 686 37.34 9.72 15.22
C LYS A 686 37.91 9.17 13.91
N ILE A 687 37.14 9.23 12.83
CA ILE A 687 37.58 8.81 11.49
C ILE A 687 38.74 9.67 11.00
N ARG A 688 38.64 10.99 11.11
CA ARG A 688 39.70 11.93 10.72
C ARG A 688 41.01 11.65 11.45
N LEU A 689 40.95 11.53 12.79
CA LEU A 689 42.11 11.20 13.61
C LEU A 689 42.67 9.80 13.29
N LYS A 690 41.81 8.83 12.97
CA LYS A 690 42.24 7.49 12.55
C LYS A 690 43.00 7.59 11.22
N ILE A 691 42.49 8.29 10.22
CA ILE A 691 43.17 8.48 8.93
C ILE A 691 44.53 9.18 9.13
N GLU A 692 44.56 10.23 9.95
CA GLU A 692 45.77 10.98 10.29
C GLU A 692 46.83 10.16 11.04
N ARG A 693 46.40 9.25 11.94
CA ARG A 693 47.29 8.42 12.76
C ARG A 693 47.71 7.11 12.11
N VAL A 694 46.84 6.52 11.28
CA VAL A 694 46.99 5.12 10.86
C VAL A 694 47.92 4.95 9.67
N LEU A 695 48.23 6.00 8.89
CA LEU A 695 48.95 5.81 7.64
C LEU A 695 49.96 6.94 7.36
N THR A 696 51.14 6.86 7.97
CA THR A 696 52.34 7.24 7.21
C THR A 696 52.61 6.13 6.20
N TRP A 697 52.20 6.34 4.96
CA TRP A 697 52.33 5.35 3.89
C TRP A 697 53.31 5.91 2.86
N ASP A 698 54.41 5.21 2.61
CA ASP A 698 55.52 5.73 1.78
C ASP A 698 56.01 7.14 2.23
N HIS A 699 56.00 7.42 3.54
CA HIS A 699 56.33 8.71 4.18
C HIS A 699 55.36 9.87 3.90
N GLU A 700 54.23 9.63 3.25
CA GLU A 700 53.15 10.60 3.07
C GLU A 700 52.12 10.46 4.20
N ARG A 701 51.54 11.57 4.64
CA ARG A 701 50.44 11.58 5.63
C ARG A 701 49.13 11.86 4.90
N PHE A 702 48.14 10.99 5.13
CA PHE A 702 46.77 11.24 4.70
C PHE A 702 46.00 11.96 5.80
N THR A 703 45.17 12.91 5.40
CA THR A 703 44.17 13.54 6.26
C THR A 703 42.79 13.40 5.62
N ALA A 704 41.74 13.78 6.34
CA ALA A 704 40.39 13.74 5.80
C ALA A 704 39.61 15.03 6.08
N SER A 705 38.82 15.42 5.09
CA SER A 705 37.85 16.49 5.17
C SER A 705 36.45 15.88 5.18
N VAL A 706 35.65 16.20 6.20
CA VAL A 706 34.35 15.54 6.43
C VAL A 706 33.23 16.57 6.51
N GLY A 707 32.20 16.41 5.68
CA GLY A 707 30.96 17.18 5.75
C GLY A 707 29.84 16.36 6.37
N ILE A 708 29.12 16.91 7.35
CA ILE A 708 28.08 16.19 8.10
C ILE A 708 26.72 16.86 7.96
N VAL A 709 25.72 16.05 7.62
CA VAL A 709 24.31 16.43 7.55
C VAL A 709 23.44 15.46 8.37
N SER A 710 22.22 15.87 8.69
CA SER A 710 21.26 15.07 9.42
C SER A 710 19.85 15.20 8.86
N PHE A 711 19.15 14.08 8.74
CA PHE A 711 17.72 14.07 8.43
C PHE A 711 16.90 14.17 9.72
N PRO A 712 15.82 14.98 9.76
CA PRO A 712 15.32 15.85 8.70
C PRO A 712 15.85 17.30 8.76
N ALA A 713 16.77 17.61 9.69
CA ALA A 713 17.16 18.98 9.99
C ALA A 713 17.90 19.69 8.85
N ASP A 714 18.64 18.94 8.04
CA ASP A 714 19.50 19.46 6.98
C ASP A 714 18.97 19.25 5.56
N GLY A 715 17.93 18.43 5.41
CA GLY A 715 17.29 18.14 4.14
C GLY A 715 16.24 17.03 4.31
N LYS A 716 15.21 17.05 3.46
CA LYS A 716 14.14 16.06 3.44
C LYS A 716 14.27 15.04 2.31
N GLY A 717 14.97 15.41 1.24
CA GLY A 717 15.23 14.53 0.09
C GLY A 717 16.66 13.99 0.06
N GLU A 718 16.84 12.87 -0.67
CA GLU A 718 18.17 12.28 -0.92
C GLU A 718 19.15 13.30 -1.51
N ASN A 719 18.76 13.98 -2.59
CA ASN A 719 19.62 14.92 -3.29
C ASN A 719 20.03 16.10 -2.40
N GLU A 720 19.09 16.64 -1.62
CA GLU A 720 19.32 17.78 -0.72
C GLU A 720 20.34 17.42 0.38
N LEU A 721 20.22 16.23 0.96
CA LEU A 721 21.17 15.73 1.95
C LEU A 721 22.55 15.50 1.35
N ILE A 722 22.63 14.88 0.15
CA ILE A 722 23.91 14.60 -0.52
C ILE A 722 24.62 15.89 -0.89
N GLU A 723 23.91 16.82 -1.52
CA GLU A 723 24.46 18.09 -1.97
C GLU A 723 24.98 18.91 -0.80
N LYS A 724 24.19 19.03 0.27
CA LYS A 724 24.63 19.77 1.45
C LYS A 724 25.83 19.11 2.12
N ALA A 725 25.89 17.77 2.18
CA ALA A 725 27.06 17.07 2.70
C ALA A 725 28.31 17.26 1.83
N LEU A 726 28.16 17.33 0.50
CA LEU A 726 29.25 17.67 -0.42
C LEU A 726 29.75 19.09 -0.20
N ASN A 727 28.86 20.08 -0.10
CA ASN A 727 29.22 21.48 0.12
C ASN A 727 30.02 21.65 1.42
N GLU A 728 29.56 21.05 2.53
CA GLU A 728 30.28 21.09 3.82
C GLU A 728 31.64 20.39 3.74
N MET A 729 31.76 19.32 2.97
CA MET A 729 33.03 18.64 2.74
C MET A 729 33.97 19.51 1.90
N GLU A 730 33.48 20.16 0.85
CA GLU A 730 34.28 21.06 0.02
C GLU A 730 34.76 22.29 0.79
N ASP A 731 33.92 22.84 1.66
CA ASP A 731 34.29 23.96 2.53
C ASP A 731 35.35 23.53 3.55
N ALA A 732 35.29 22.28 4.03
CA ALA A 732 36.33 21.70 4.88
C ALA A 732 37.67 21.62 4.12
N VAL A 733 37.66 21.22 2.85
CA VAL A 733 38.83 21.21 1.98
C VAL A 733 39.36 22.63 1.73
N LYS A 734 38.49 23.57 1.34
CA LYS A 734 38.85 24.97 1.04
C LYS A 734 39.45 25.69 2.25
N ALA A 735 38.99 25.37 3.46
CA ALA A 735 39.50 25.96 4.69
C ALA A 735 40.89 25.41 5.11
N GLY A 736 41.51 24.53 4.31
CA GLY A 736 42.84 23.97 4.52
C GLY A 736 42.86 22.47 4.86
N GLY A 737 41.75 21.77 4.64
CA GLY A 737 41.62 20.31 4.85
C GLY A 737 41.68 19.88 6.31
N ASN A 738 41.79 18.56 6.53
CA ASN A 738 41.95 17.91 7.83
C ASN A 738 40.97 18.38 8.92
N ARG A 739 39.67 18.40 8.62
CA ARG A 739 38.63 18.86 9.57
C ARG A 739 37.25 18.28 9.31
N VAL A 740 36.37 18.47 10.28
CA VAL A 740 34.95 18.08 10.23
C VAL A 740 34.07 19.32 10.30
N LEU A 741 33.20 19.53 9.31
CA LEU A 741 32.21 20.59 9.28
C LEU A 741 30.78 20.05 9.39
N LEU A 742 29.91 20.84 10.00
CA LEU A 742 28.52 20.53 10.26
C LEU A 742 27.64 21.51 9.50
N ALA A 743 26.68 21.01 8.74
CA ALA A 743 25.76 21.89 8.03
C ALA A 743 25.05 22.93 8.94
N GLY A 744 25.14 24.21 8.59
CA GLY A 744 24.52 25.29 9.38
C GLY A 744 25.16 25.57 10.75
N GLY A 745 26.36 25.04 11.03
CA GLY A 745 27.18 25.48 12.16
C GLY A 745 28.29 26.41 11.67
N ALA A 746 28.26 27.67 12.11
CA ALA A 746 29.36 28.63 11.91
C ALA A 746 30.60 28.24 12.72
#